data_AF-A0A7J4MPC0-F1
#
_entry.id   AF-A0A7J4MPC0-F1
#
_cell.length_a   1.000
_cell.length_b   1.000
_cell.length_c   1.000
_cell.angle_alpha   90.00
_cell.angle_beta   90.00
_cell.angle_gamma   90.00
#
_symmetry.space_group_name_H-M   'P 1'
#
loop_
_entity.id
_entity.type
_entity.pdbx_description
1 polymer ?
#
loop_
_entity_poly.entity_id
_entity_poly.type
_entity_poly.pdbx_seq_one_letter_code
_entity_poly.pdbx_strand_id
1 'polypeptide(L)'
;DTTRPLITFEENGLVNPANDTYWGSDTTFRVNVSYTETNFDNVTFNLLNSSSANINGTKFNGSTNRAINFSGLDDGVYRLNVTVVDTANNTNTSQRTFTIDTTRPLITYETNINSLTNNTNWSQATFYVNVSYTETNFDNVTFNLLNSSSANINGTKFNGSTNRAINFSGLADGIYRLNVTVVDLANNSNTSEQRTFTIDTTRPLITFVATANHSLANDTNISVGVIRVNVSYTETNFDNVTFNLLNSSNANINGTKFNGSTNRAINFSGLDDGVYRLNVTVVDTANNSNTSDQRTIRIDTTNPLVNHTTGSVINNTNLTVASIFVNYTVTETNLANITFVVSNASNGSQIFNTSTLFTTDRLFMNYTVNGDGNYTLNVTVTDTLNHRNMTVNRFVTVDLVAPVVTFSVSPVNLNPVEAVTIGSCVATDRMDPNVQGILSIKKAGQSGYTSVSAGSYTDTNAEGVYTVRCTSDDFAGNSVTLEKTFTVAGGGVSGGSSGGGGGSSSAPGPIVKKSLMRGAAELEETPVSIESSEAWDIEGSVQYAAATPGEVYSFSFVPLASDTGVAEDHSIVISNVDEEAGTVTLIIESDPQEITLSIGESKEVDLDSDGVTDLLVTLNGITDGLADVTFAKLGDWIEPKEVLSSTVEGRTIDTWVWIASGVVVLLLVVLLLVKIFSKKAVPVTVPKGRRR
;
A
#
# COMPACT_ATOMS: atom_id res chain seq x y z
N ASP A 1 38.04 -107.01 31.69
CA ASP A 1 38.20 -105.65 31.18
C ASP A 1 38.10 -104.66 32.33
N THR A 2 39.02 -103.71 32.45
CA THR A 2 38.94 -102.61 33.45
C THR A 2 38.91 -101.24 32.80
N THR A 3 38.92 -101.18 31.46
CA THR A 3 38.96 -99.94 30.69
C THR A 3 37.60 -99.65 30.08
N ARG A 4 37.22 -98.37 30.02
CA ARG A 4 36.01 -97.96 29.30
C ARG A 4 36.33 -97.81 27.80
N PRO A 5 35.37 -98.11 26.90
CA PRO A 5 35.55 -97.87 25.47
C PRO A 5 35.91 -96.41 25.17
N LEU A 6 36.81 -96.15 24.22
CA LEU A 6 37.07 -94.80 23.71
C LEU A 6 36.26 -94.58 22.42
N ILE A 7 35.55 -93.46 22.30
CA ILE A 7 34.72 -93.13 21.14
C ILE A 7 35.25 -91.85 20.48
N THR A 8 35.40 -91.84 19.16
CA THR A 8 35.83 -90.67 18.38
C THR A 8 34.95 -90.54 17.15
N PHE A 9 34.33 -89.37 16.97
CA PHE A 9 33.60 -89.05 15.74
C PHE A 9 34.58 -88.83 14.59
N GLU A 10 34.35 -89.50 13.45
CA GLU A 10 35.19 -89.37 12.26
C GLU A 10 34.71 -88.20 11.39
N GLU A 11 35.62 -87.34 10.94
CA GLU A 11 35.32 -86.15 10.11
C GLU A 11 35.69 -86.36 8.62
N ASN A 12 35.85 -87.63 8.19
CA ASN A 12 36.45 -88.03 6.92
C ASN A 12 35.54 -87.86 5.68
N GLY A 13 35.07 -86.64 5.40
CA GLY A 13 34.41 -86.28 4.13
C GLY A 13 33.03 -86.87 3.89
N LEU A 14 32.43 -87.50 4.92
CA LEU A 14 31.02 -87.85 5.00
C LEU A 14 30.31 -86.84 5.92
N VAL A 15 29.02 -86.64 5.71
CA VAL A 15 28.17 -85.63 6.37
C VAL A 15 27.99 -85.94 7.87
N ASN A 16 29.01 -85.72 8.70
CA ASN A 16 28.92 -85.87 10.16
C ASN A 16 28.71 -84.49 10.79
N PRO A 17 27.58 -84.23 11.49
CA PRO A 17 27.35 -82.92 12.10
C PRO A 17 28.49 -82.61 13.08
N ALA A 18 29.17 -81.49 12.85
CA ALA A 18 30.13 -80.96 13.82
C ALA A 18 29.38 -80.43 15.04
N ASN A 19 30.04 -80.45 16.20
CA ASN A 19 29.43 -79.96 17.42
C ASN A 19 29.08 -78.48 17.28
N ASP A 20 27.87 -78.11 17.70
CA ASP A 20 27.31 -76.76 17.69
C ASP A 20 27.22 -76.13 16.29
N THR A 21 26.90 -76.93 15.26
CA THR A 21 26.68 -76.46 13.88
C THR A 21 25.21 -76.36 13.48
N TYR A 22 24.94 -75.55 12.46
CA TYR A 22 23.62 -75.29 11.90
C TYR A 22 23.55 -75.80 10.45
N TRP A 23 22.42 -76.42 10.08
CA TRP A 23 22.25 -77.15 8.82
C TRP A 23 20.89 -76.83 8.20
N GLY A 24 20.85 -76.31 6.97
CA GLY A 24 19.58 -75.86 6.37
C GLY A 24 19.17 -76.40 5.00
N SER A 25 20.04 -77.07 4.25
CA SER A 25 19.69 -77.60 2.92
C SER A 25 19.62 -79.12 2.83
N ASP A 26 20.18 -79.84 3.81
CA ASP A 26 20.24 -81.30 3.82
C ASP A 26 19.80 -81.83 5.19
N THR A 27 18.57 -82.37 5.24
CA THR A 27 18.03 -83.05 6.44
C THR A 27 18.55 -84.47 6.56
N THR A 28 19.47 -84.87 5.68
CA THR A 28 20.16 -86.16 5.71
C THR A 28 21.60 -85.99 6.16
N PHE A 29 22.02 -86.77 7.14
CA PHE A 29 23.40 -86.79 7.58
C PHE A 29 23.82 -88.19 7.99
N ARG A 30 25.12 -88.47 7.82
CA ARG A 30 25.75 -89.75 8.13
C ARG A 30 26.74 -89.57 9.25
N VAL A 31 26.43 -90.17 10.39
CA VAL A 31 27.34 -90.23 11.53
C VAL A 31 28.29 -91.40 11.30
N ASN A 32 29.59 -91.12 11.45
CA ASN A 32 30.61 -92.16 11.49
C ASN A 32 31.45 -91.99 12.77
N VAL A 33 31.70 -93.11 13.46
CA VAL A 33 32.46 -93.15 14.71
C VAL A 33 33.51 -94.25 14.64
N SER A 34 34.69 -93.97 15.16
CA SER A 34 35.64 -95.00 15.54
C SER A 34 35.54 -95.23 17.05
N TYR A 35 35.79 -96.47 17.46
CA TYR A 35 35.94 -96.80 18.86
C TYR A 35 36.99 -97.88 19.04
N THR A 36 37.71 -97.81 20.16
CA THR A 36 38.74 -98.77 20.54
C THR A 36 38.23 -99.58 21.72
N GLU A 37 37.86 -100.85 21.46
CA GLU A 37 37.38 -101.79 22.47
C GLU A 37 37.73 -103.23 22.03
N THR A 38 38.39 -103.99 22.90
CA THR A 38 38.82 -105.38 22.64
C THR A 38 37.74 -106.40 22.98
N ASN A 39 36.84 -106.09 23.90
CA ASN A 39 35.73 -106.94 24.34
C ASN A 39 34.39 -106.30 23.97
N PHE A 40 34.23 -105.85 22.73
CA PHE A 40 33.04 -105.11 22.28
C PHE A 40 31.76 -105.95 22.40
N ASP A 41 30.74 -105.42 23.06
CA ASP A 41 29.41 -106.02 23.10
C ASP A 41 28.47 -105.32 22.11
N ASN A 42 28.28 -104.01 22.26
CA ASN A 42 27.37 -103.27 21.40
C ASN A 42 27.71 -101.78 21.29
N VAL A 43 27.20 -101.16 20.22
CA VAL A 43 27.13 -99.70 20.05
C VAL A 43 25.68 -99.29 19.86
N THR A 44 25.30 -98.20 20.52
CA THR A 44 23.97 -97.61 20.43
C THR A 44 24.10 -96.17 19.97
N PHE A 45 23.40 -95.83 18.88
CA PHE A 45 23.20 -94.46 18.41
C PHE A 45 21.82 -94.00 18.85
N ASN A 46 21.76 -92.96 19.67
CA ASN A 46 20.52 -92.32 20.08
C ASN A 46 20.51 -90.89 19.58
N LEU A 47 19.55 -90.55 18.74
CA LEU A 47 19.26 -89.19 18.34
C LEU A 47 18.15 -88.66 19.24
N LEU A 48 18.48 -87.65 20.03
CA LEU A 48 17.54 -86.98 20.93
C LEU A 48 17.16 -85.63 20.34
N ASN A 49 15.89 -85.25 20.48
CA ASN A 49 15.44 -83.89 20.18
C ASN A 49 15.65 -82.94 21.38
N SER A 50 15.23 -81.69 21.25
CA SER A 50 15.36 -80.64 22.27
C SER A 50 14.65 -80.97 23.60
N SER A 51 13.58 -81.78 23.59
CA SER A 51 12.91 -82.26 24.81
C SER A 51 13.59 -83.49 25.43
N SER A 52 14.76 -83.89 24.92
CA SER A 52 15.46 -85.12 25.30
C SER A 52 14.67 -86.40 25.01
N ALA A 53 13.64 -86.33 24.16
CA ALA A 53 12.98 -87.53 23.66
C ALA A 53 13.89 -88.21 22.64
N ASN A 54 14.05 -89.53 22.76
CA ASN A 54 14.76 -90.32 21.78
C ASN A 54 13.87 -90.48 20.55
N ILE A 55 14.24 -89.82 19.45
CA ILE A 55 13.49 -89.88 18.19
C ILE A 55 14.01 -90.99 17.27
N ASN A 56 15.24 -91.46 17.48
CA ASN A 56 15.78 -92.61 16.78
C ASN A 56 16.86 -93.27 17.65
N GLY A 57 16.58 -94.49 18.11
CA GLY A 57 17.52 -95.32 18.86
C GLY A 57 17.84 -96.57 18.07
N THR A 58 19.08 -96.72 17.62
CA THR A 58 19.53 -97.91 16.89
C THR A 58 20.69 -98.57 17.63
N LYS A 59 20.50 -99.83 18.01
CA LYS A 59 21.50 -100.65 18.69
C LYS A 59 22.04 -101.72 17.75
N PHE A 60 23.37 -101.80 17.64
CA PHE A 60 24.06 -102.85 16.91
C PHE A 60 24.77 -103.77 17.90
N ASN A 61 24.28 -105.00 18.07
CA ASN A 61 24.87 -106.01 18.96
C ASN A 61 25.89 -106.86 18.20
N GLY A 62 27.05 -107.13 18.79
CA GLY A 62 28.10 -108.00 18.25
C GLY A 62 28.64 -107.59 16.88
N SER A 63 28.25 -106.41 16.38
CA SER A 63 28.59 -105.88 15.06
C SER A 63 29.47 -104.65 15.24
N THR A 64 30.62 -104.63 14.57
CA THR A 64 31.53 -103.48 14.54
C THR A 64 31.01 -102.35 13.66
N ASN A 65 29.69 -102.17 13.55
CA ASN A 65 29.12 -101.09 12.75
C ASN A 65 29.55 -99.75 13.34
N ARG A 66 30.05 -98.87 12.48
CA ARG A 66 30.64 -97.58 12.83
C ARG A 66 29.85 -96.41 12.28
N ALA A 67 28.80 -96.67 11.48
CA ALA A 67 28.04 -95.61 10.86
C ALA A 67 26.53 -95.83 10.89
N ILE A 68 25.81 -94.71 10.90
CA ILE A 68 24.36 -94.64 10.80
C ILE A 68 23.95 -93.40 9.99
N ASN A 69 22.87 -93.52 9.22
CA ASN A 69 22.27 -92.41 8.48
C ASN A 69 20.99 -91.96 9.19
N PHE A 70 20.80 -90.65 9.29
CA PHE A 70 19.56 -90.03 9.69
C PHE A 70 19.02 -89.22 8.51
N SER A 71 17.69 -89.19 8.35
CA SER A 71 17.01 -88.49 7.27
C SER A 71 15.59 -88.13 7.68
N GLY A 72 15.02 -87.10 7.05
CA GLY A 72 13.61 -86.73 7.29
C GLY A 72 13.36 -86.16 8.68
N LEU A 73 14.32 -85.39 9.18
CA LEU A 73 14.24 -84.69 10.45
C LEU A 73 13.63 -83.31 10.24
N ASP A 74 12.72 -82.93 11.14
CA ASP A 74 12.14 -81.59 11.18
C ASP A 74 13.14 -80.58 11.76
N ASP A 75 12.87 -79.29 11.58
CA ASP A 75 13.64 -78.20 12.18
C ASP A 75 13.69 -78.35 13.71
N GLY A 76 14.89 -78.21 14.28
CA GLY A 76 15.10 -78.31 15.72
C GLY A 76 16.54 -78.56 16.13
N VAL A 77 16.76 -78.47 17.44
CA VAL A 77 18.03 -78.82 18.08
C VAL A 77 18.05 -80.32 18.36
N TYR A 78 19.11 -80.97 17.90
CA TYR A 78 19.34 -82.39 18.07
C TYR A 78 20.61 -82.65 18.87
N ARG A 79 20.55 -83.69 19.69
CA ARG A 79 21.70 -84.23 20.42
C ARG A 79 21.88 -85.69 20.05
N LEU A 80 23.01 -85.99 19.44
CA LEU A 80 23.41 -87.34 19.09
C LEU A 80 24.27 -87.92 20.21
N ASN A 81 23.79 -88.99 20.85
CA ASN A 81 24.54 -89.77 21.82
C ASN A 81 24.99 -91.08 21.18
N VAL A 82 26.29 -91.34 21.22
CA VAL A 82 26.87 -92.63 20.82
C VAL A 82 27.40 -93.30 22.08
N THR A 83 26.81 -94.44 22.43
CA THR A 83 27.19 -95.23 23.60
C THR A 83 27.81 -96.54 23.15
N VAL A 84 29.01 -96.86 23.63
CA VAL A 84 29.67 -98.15 23.41
C VAL A 84 29.73 -98.89 24.74
N VAL A 85 29.43 -100.19 24.68
CA VAL A 85 29.39 -101.10 25.84
C VAL A 85 30.29 -102.31 25.53
N ASP A 86 31.11 -102.71 26.50
CA ASP A 86 31.91 -103.94 26.44
C ASP A 86 31.15 -105.15 27.04
N THR A 87 31.66 -106.37 26.87
CA THR A 87 31.04 -107.60 27.41
C THR A 87 31.11 -107.68 28.94
N ALA A 88 31.92 -106.84 29.60
CA ALA A 88 31.98 -106.70 31.05
C ALA A 88 31.03 -105.60 31.57
N ASN A 89 30.22 -105.01 30.68
CA ASN A 89 29.26 -103.93 30.95
C ASN A 89 29.90 -102.58 31.34
N ASN A 90 31.17 -102.34 31.00
CA ASN A 90 31.77 -101.00 31.03
C ASN A 90 31.21 -100.17 29.87
N THR A 91 30.88 -98.91 30.16
CA THR A 91 30.22 -98.02 29.19
C THR A 91 30.92 -96.68 29.05
N ASN A 92 30.91 -96.15 27.82
CA ASN A 92 31.25 -94.77 27.54
C ASN A 92 30.23 -94.17 26.56
N THR A 93 29.97 -92.87 26.69
CA THR A 93 29.05 -92.12 25.83
C THR A 93 29.73 -90.85 25.36
N SER A 94 29.74 -90.63 24.04
CA SER A 94 30.16 -89.37 23.42
C SER A 94 28.95 -88.68 22.80
N GLN A 95 28.94 -87.35 22.82
CA GLN A 95 27.80 -86.55 22.38
C GLN A 95 28.20 -85.49 21.36
N ARG A 96 27.28 -85.18 20.42
CA ARG A 96 27.32 -83.98 19.58
C ARG A 96 25.97 -83.28 19.57
N THR A 97 25.98 -81.96 19.60
CA THR A 97 24.81 -81.09 19.43
C THR A 97 24.86 -80.42 18.06
N PHE A 98 23.71 -80.29 17.40
CA PHE A 98 23.58 -79.55 16.14
C PHE A 98 22.13 -79.13 15.94
N THR A 99 21.91 -78.16 15.07
CA THR A 99 20.57 -77.62 14.75
C THR A 99 20.28 -77.88 13.28
N ILE A 100 19.12 -78.47 13.00
CA ILE A 100 18.54 -78.47 11.66
C ILE A 100 17.59 -77.29 11.60
N ASP A 101 17.75 -76.46 10.59
CA ASP A 101 16.93 -75.27 10.38
C ASP A 101 16.81 -75.05 8.88
N THR A 102 15.66 -75.38 8.31
CA THR A 102 15.34 -75.19 6.90
C THR A 102 14.49 -73.93 6.67
N THR A 103 14.20 -73.19 7.74
CA THR A 103 13.31 -72.04 7.72
C THR A 103 14.08 -70.81 7.21
N ARG A 104 13.53 -70.13 6.20
CA ARG A 104 14.11 -68.87 5.71
C ARG A 104 13.68 -67.70 6.59
N PRO A 105 14.55 -66.68 6.77
CA PRO A 105 14.18 -65.45 7.45
C PRO A 105 12.95 -64.77 6.83
N LEU A 106 12.04 -64.24 7.65
CA LEU A 106 10.93 -63.39 7.18
C LEU A 106 11.30 -61.92 7.39
N ILE A 107 11.17 -61.07 6.36
CA ILE A 107 11.56 -59.65 6.40
C ILE A 107 10.34 -58.77 6.10
N THR A 108 10.14 -57.70 6.85
CA THR A 108 9.07 -56.71 6.65
C THR A 108 9.63 -55.31 6.86
N TYR A 109 9.26 -54.35 6.00
CA TYR A 109 9.61 -52.95 6.23
C TYR A 109 8.67 -52.31 7.26
N GLU A 110 9.23 -51.56 8.20
CA GLU A 110 8.48 -50.80 9.20
C GLU A 110 7.93 -49.49 8.59
N THR A 111 6.79 -49.01 9.10
CA THR A 111 6.04 -47.84 8.55
C THR A 111 6.18 -46.55 9.39
N ASN A 112 7.26 -46.42 10.16
CA ASN A 112 7.49 -45.27 11.04
C ASN A 112 7.69 -43.96 10.23
N ILE A 113 7.63 -42.80 10.89
CA ILE A 113 7.95 -41.48 10.28
C ILE A 113 9.36 -41.53 9.66
N ASN A 114 9.47 -41.07 8.40
CA ASN A 114 10.67 -41.17 7.55
C ASN A 114 11.04 -42.60 7.07
N SER A 115 10.13 -43.57 7.17
CA SER A 115 10.32 -44.87 6.53
C SER A 115 10.21 -44.77 5.01
N LEU A 116 11.11 -45.44 4.31
CA LEU A 116 11.09 -45.53 2.86
C LEU A 116 9.79 -46.17 2.37
N THR A 117 8.91 -45.41 1.73
CA THR A 117 7.71 -45.92 1.05
C THR A 117 8.00 -46.11 -0.45
N ASN A 118 7.43 -47.15 -1.04
CA ASN A 118 7.66 -47.46 -2.45
C ASN A 118 7.05 -46.37 -3.36
N ASN A 119 7.76 -46.01 -4.43
CA ASN A 119 7.38 -45.02 -5.44
C ASN A 119 7.13 -43.62 -4.86
N THR A 120 8.02 -43.15 -3.98
CA THR A 120 7.96 -41.79 -3.43
C THR A 120 9.12 -40.92 -3.89
N ASN A 121 8.88 -39.61 -3.91
CA ASN A 121 9.86 -38.58 -4.24
C ASN A 121 10.21 -37.80 -2.97
N TRP A 122 11.50 -37.62 -2.71
CA TRP A 122 12.03 -37.06 -1.47
C TRP A 122 12.84 -35.81 -1.75
N SER A 123 12.49 -34.72 -1.06
CA SER A 123 13.20 -33.43 -1.08
C SER A 123 14.51 -33.40 -0.28
N GLN A 124 14.83 -34.50 0.41
CA GLN A 124 16.01 -34.60 1.26
C GLN A 124 16.97 -35.66 0.71
N ALA A 125 18.26 -35.33 0.68
CA ALA A 125 19.35 -36.25 0.32
C ALA A 125 19.64 -37.32 1.41
N THR A 126 18.69 -37.52 2.34
CA THR A 126 18.79 -38.45 3.46
C THR A 126 17.49 -39.20 3.63
N PHE A 127 17.56 -40.51 3.83
CA PHE A 127 16.39 -41.31 4.16
C PHE A 127 16.76 -42.45 5.10
N TYR A 128 15.77 -42.84 5.91
CA TYR A 128 15.92 -43.86 6.93
C TYR A 128 15.19 -45.14 6.51
N VAL A 129 15.85 -46.26 6.73
CA VAL A 129 15.30 -47.59 6.48
C VAL A 129 15.23 -48.30 7.80
N ASN A 130 14.07 -48.89 8.08
CA ASN A 130 13.89 -49.79 9.22
C ASN A 130 13.11 -51.02 8.75
N VAL A 131 13.57 -52.19 9.15
CA VAL A 131 12.95 -53.48 8.86
C VAL A 131 12.74 -54.24 10.17
N SER A 132 11.67 -55.02 10.25
CA SER A 132 11.61 -56.15 11.16
C SER A 132 11.96 -57.43 10.40
N TYR A 133 12.55 -58.37 11.13
CA TYR A 133 12.67 -59.73 10.66
C TYR A 133 12.47 -60.71 11.81
N THR A 134 11.95 -61.89 11.44
CA THR A 134 11.75 -63.03 12.32
C THR A 134 12.74 -64.11 11.90
N GLU A 135 13.77 -64.30 12.72
CA GLU A 135 14.84 -65.28 12.53
C GLU A 135 15.39 -65.67 13.91
N THR A 136 15.43 -66.97 14.23
CA THR A 136 15.89 -67.50 15.52
C THR A 136 17.39 -67.75 15.57
N ASN A 137 18.02 -68.04 14.42
CA ASN A 137 19.43 -68.38 14.27
C ASN A 137 20.14 -67.31 13.43
N PHE A 138 19.87 -66.04 13.71
CA PHE A 138 20.35 -64.92 12.90
C PHE A 138 21.87 -64.89 12.77
N ASP A 139 22.37 -64.80 11.54
CA ASP A 139 23.80 -64.56 11.25
C ASP A 139 24.04 -63.10 10.87
N ASN A 140 23.38 -62.61 9.81
CA ASN A 140 23.61 -61.26 9.32
C ASN A 140 22.44 -60.65 8.55
N VAL A 141 22.46 -59.31 8.45
CA VAL A 141 21.57 -58.54 7.58
C VAL A 141 22.39 -57.61 6.70
N THR A 142 22.02 -57.49 5.44
CA THR A 142 22.66 -56.63 4.43
C THR A 142 21.63 -55.69 3.81
N PHE A 143 21.88 -54.39 3.90
CA PHE A 143 21.10 -53.36 3.21
C PHE A 143 21.80 -53.01 1.89
N ASN A 144 21.12 -53.23 0.76
CA ASN A 144 21.66 -52.89 -0.55
C ASN A 144 20.91 -51.70 -1.15
N LEU A 145 21.63 -50.62 -1.38
CA LEU A 145 21.18 -49.46 -2.13
C LEU A 145 21.73 -49.55 -3.54
N LEU A 146 20.84 -49.53 -4.52
CA LEU A 146 21.16 -49.56 -5.94
C LEU A 146 20.77 -48.23 -6.59
N ASN A 147 21.56 -47.78 -7.57
CA ASN A 147 21.23 -46.63 -8.39
C ASN A 147 20.27 -47.02 -9.55
N SER A 148 19.94 -46.05 -10.39
CA SER A 148 19.06 -46.23 -11.56
C SER A 148 19.55 -47.31 -12.55
N SER A 149 20.86 -47.54 -12.65
CA SER A 149 21.47 -48.59 -13.47
C SER A 149 21.49 -49.98 -12.81
N SER A 150 20.84 -50.13 -11.65
CA SER A 150 20.88 -51.35 -10.82
C SER A 150 22.28 -51.73 -10.32
N ALA A 151 23.22 -50.79 -10.34
CA ALA A 151 24.52 -50.97 -9.71
C ALA A 151 24.37 -50.79 -8.20
N ASN A 152 24.91 -51.71 -7.41
CA ASN A 152 24.97 -51.56 -5.95
C ASN A 152 25.98 -50.46 -5.62
N ILE A 153 25.49 -49.36 -5.05
CA ILE A 153 26.30 -48.21 -4.64
C ILE A 153 26.57 -48.20 -3.14
N ASN A 154 25.84 -48.99 -2.35
CA ASN A 154 26.10 -49.22 -0.94
C ASN A 154 25.52 -50.57 -0.49
N GLY A 155 26.38 -51.49 -0.05
CA GLY A 155 26.01 -52.76 0.54
C GLY A 155 26.51 -52.87 1.97
N THR A 156 25.71 -52.39 2.94
CA THR A 156 26.12 -52.40 4.35
C THR A 156 25.65 -53.67 5.04
N LYS A 157 26.60 -54.45 5.55
CA LYS A 157 26.37 -55.72 6.25
C LYS A 157 26.59 -55.58 7.76
N PHE A 158 25.63 -56.05 8.55
CA PHE A 158 25.72 -56.16 10.00
C PHE A 158 25.71 -57.64 10.41
N ASN A 159 26.83 -58.12 10.97
CA ASN A 159 26.99 -59.51 11.44
C ASN A 159 26.70 -59.61 12.95
N GLY A 160 26.03 -60.68 13.39
CA GLY A 160 25.75 -60.97 14.80
C GLY A 160 24.95 -59.89 15.55
N SER A 161 24.43 -58.91 14.83
CA SER A 161 23.73 -57.74 15.36
C SER A 161 22.29 -57.77 14.88
N THR A 162 21.34 -57.60 15.80
CA THR A 162 19.92 -57.45 15.48
C THR A 162 19.59 -56.05 14.95
N ASN A 163 20.56 -55.36 14.36
CA ASN A 163 20.40 -54.03 13.76
C ASN A 163 19.34 -54.09 12.67
N ARG A 164 18.28 -53.33 12.89
CA ARG A 164 17.09 -53.31 12.05
C ARG A 164 17.02 -52.10 11.14
N ALA A 165 17.99 -51.19 11.25
CA ALA A 165 17.91 -49.91 10.59
C ALA A 165 19.25 -49.34 10.11
N ILE A 166 19.15 -48.51 9.08
CA ILE A 166 20.27 -47.77 8.51
C ILE A 166 19.78 -46.41 7.99
N ASN A 167 20.66 -45.41 8.04
CA ASN A 167 20.43 -44.10 7.45
C ASN A 167 21.37 -43.91 6.26
N PHE A 168 20.83 -43.53 5.11
CA PHE A 168 21.62 -43.15 3.94
C PHE A 168 21.63 -41.63 3.82
N SER A 169 22.78 -41.05 3.48
CA SER A 169 22.94 -39.60 3.36
C SER A 169 23.87 -39.23 2.21
N GLY A 170 23.79 -37.97 1.76
CA GLY A 170 24.68 -37.44 0.72
C GLY A 170 24.40 -38.00 -0.67
N LEU A 171 23.17 -38.43 -0.94
CA LEU A 171 22.77 -38.93 -2.25
C LEU A 171 22.48 -37.77 -3.19
N ALA A 172 22.97 -37.88 -4.42
CA ALA A 172 22.62 -36.96 -5.49
C ALA A 172 21.19 -37.23 -5.99
N ASP A 173 20.61 -36.24 -6.67
CA ASP A 173 19.31 -36.38 -7.30
C ASP A 173 19.31 -37.55 -8.30
N GLY A 174 18.25 -38.35 -8.25
CA GLY A 174 18.11 -39.53 -9.09
C GLY A 174 17.21 -40.61 -8.51
N ILE A 175 17.03 -41.67 -9.30
CA ILE A 175 16.22 -42.84 -8.93
C ILE A 175 17.11 -43.87 -8.23
N TYR A 176 16.63 -44.37 -7.10
CA TYR A 176 17.28 -45.38 -6.29
C TYR A 176 16.34 -46.57 -6.03
N ARG A 177 16.96 -47.71 -5.75
CA ARG A 177 16.28 -48.96 -5.38
C ARG A 177 16.91 -49.51 -4.12
N LEU A 178 16.11 -50.07 -3.23
CA LEU A 178 16.58 -50.67 -1.98
C LEU A 178 16.00 -52.06 -1.81
N ASN A 179 16.84 -53.01 -1.39
CA ASN A 179 16.39 -54.26 -0.80
C ASN A 179 17.24 -54.61 0.44
N VAL A 180 16.70 -55.50 1.27
CA VAL A 180 17.37 -55.98 2.48
C VAL A 180 17.42 -57.50 2.45
N THR A 181 18.61 -58.06 2.65
CA THR A 181 18.84 -59.51 2.69
C THR A 181 19.18 -59.93 4.11
N VAL A 182 18.49 -60.94 4.64
CA VAL A 182 18.81 -61.56 5.95
C VAL A 182 19.27 -62.99 5.70
N VAL A 183 20.30 -63.39 6.43
CA VAL A 183 20.91 -64.74 6.38
C VAL A 183 20.99 -65.27 7.81
N ASP A 184 20.67 -66.54 7.99
CA ASP A 184 20.81 -67.26 9.27
C ASP A 184 22.13 -68.07 9.33
N LEU A 185 22.40 -68.69 10.47
CA LEU A 185 23.58 -69.51 10.72
C LEU A 185 23.56 -70.84 9.96
N ALA A 186 22.39 -71.30 9.50
CA ALA A 186 22.21 -72.47 8.64
C ALA A 186 22.41 -72.13 7.14
N ASN A 187 22.72 -70.88 6.81
CA ASN A 187 22.81 -70.28 5.48
C ASN A 187 21.47 -70.22 4.70
N ASN A 188 20.32 -70.33 5.37
CA ASN A 188 19.08 -69.92 4.74
C ASN A 188 19.07 -68.40 4.60
N SER A 189 18.55 -67.92 3.48
CA SER A 189 18.48 -66.50 3.19
C SER A 189 17.16 -66.11 2.55
N ASN A 190 16.77 -64.87 2.82
CA ASN A 190 15.65 -64.21 2.16
C ASN A 190 16.02 -62.76 1.84
N THR A 191 15.42 -62.22 0.78
CA THR A 191 15.56 -60.81 0.41
C THR A 191 14.18 -60.17 0.35
N SER A 192 14.04 -58.98 0.93
CA SER A 192 12.81 -58.22 0.94
C SER A 192 12.35 -57.86 -0.48
N GLU A 193 11.10 -57.38 -0.60
CA GLU A 193 10.69 -56.64 -1.79
C GLU A 193 11.66 -55.47 -2.07
N GLN A 194 11.83 -55.15 -3.35
CA GLN A 194 12.62 -54.01 -3.76
C GLN A 194 11.75 -52.75 -3.78
N ARG A 195 12.15 -51.72 -3.05
CA ARG A 195 11.49 -50.41 -3.05
C ARG A 195 12.23 -49.46 -3.98
N THR A 196 11.49 -48.77 -4.85
CA THR A 196 12.00 -47.73 -5.74
C THR A 196 11.58 -46.37 -5.21
N PHE A 197 12.47 -45.38 -5.29
CA PHE A 197 12.21 -44.01 -4.84
C PHE A 197 13.12 -43.03 -5.58
N THR A 198 12.77 -41.77 -5.55
CA THR A 198 13.54 -40.70 -6.18
C THR A 198 14.03 -39.74 -5.10
N ILE A 199 15.31 -39.41 -5.13
CA ILE A 199 15.84 -38.24 -4.44
C ILE A 199 15.79 -37.09 -5.43
N ASP A 200 15.18 -35.99 -5.04
CA ASP A 200 15.11 -34.77 -5.83
C ASP A 200 15.22 -33.61 -4.84
N THR A 201 16.41 -33.03 -4.71
CA THR A 201 16.68 -31.92 -3.80
C THR A 201 16.72 -30.57 -4.52
N THR A 202 16.49 -30.58 -5.84
CA THR A 202 16.56 -29.39 -6.67
C THR A 202 15.28 -28.59 -6.54
N ARG A 203 15.40 -27.31 -6.19
CA ARG A 203 14.24 -26.40 -6.15
C ARG A 203 13.96 -25.85 -7.56
N PRO A 204 12.69 -25.59 -7.90
CA PRO A 204 12.35 -24.93 -9.16
C PRO A 204 13.05 -23.58 -9.33
N LEU A 205 13.51 -23.25 -10.54
CA LEU A 205 14.02 -21.91 -10.87
C LEU A 205 12.94 -21.09 -11.58
N ILE A 206 12.68 -19.86 -11.14
CA ILE A 206 11.62 -18.99 -11.69
C ILE A 206 12.22 -17.67 -12.15
N THR A 207 11.81 -17.20 -13.33
CA THR A 207 12.20 -15.89 -13.88
C THR A 207 10.99 -15.20 -14.52
N PHE A 208 10.87 -13.89 -14.33
CA PHE A 208 9.86 -13.10 -15.05
C PHE A 208 10.32 -12.85 -16.48
N VAL A 209 9.39 -12.96 -17.43
CA VAL A 209 9.65 -12.75 -18.85
C VAL A 209 8.97 -11.46 -19.28
N ALA A 210 9.76 -10.45 -19.64
CA ALA A 210 9.23 -9.23 -20.25
C ALA A 210 8.60 -9.56 -21.60
N THR A 211 7.46 -8.95 -21.91
CA THR A 211 6.82 -9.04 -23.23
C THR A 211 6.56 -7.64 -23.76
N ALA A 212 6.50 -7.48 -25.09
CA ALA A 212 6.42 -6.17 -25.76
C ALA A 212 5.23 -5.27 -25.34
N ASN A 213 4.21 -5.85 -24.71
CA ASN A 213 3.01 -5.13 -24.26
C ASN A 213 2.87 -5.05 -22.73
N HIS A 214 3.84 -5.56 -21.96
CA HIS A 214 3.76 -5.58 -20.49
C HIS A 214 5.06 -5.18 -19.80
N SER A 215 4.91 -4.11 -19.02
CA SER A 215 5.81 -3.68 -17.99
C SER A 215 5.81 -4.66 -16.80
N LEU A 216 6.62 -5.71 -16.88
CA LEU A 216 6.88 -6.64 -15.76
C LEU A 216 8.23 -6.36 -15.06
N ALA A 217 8.80 -5.18 -15.31
CA ALA A 217 9.86 -4.68 -14.45
C ALA A 217 9.28 -4.39 -13.05
N ASN A 218 10.13 -4.47 -12.04
CA ASN A 218 9.72 -4.10 -10.70
C ASN A 218 9.49 -2.57 -10.62
N ASP A 219 8.54 -2.15 -9.79
CA ASP A 219 8.21 -0.74 -9.53
C ASP A 219 7.76 0.03 -10.77
N THR A 220 6.85 -0.56 -11.53
CA THR A 220 6.34 0.06 -12.75
C THR A 220 4.92 0.57 -12.60
N ASN A 221 4.63 1.69 -13.25
CA ASN A 221 3.31 2.28 -13.31
C ASN A 221 2.65 1.92 -14.65
N ILE A 222 1.36 1.60 -14.65
CA ILE A 222 0.60 1.26 -15.86
C ILE A 222 -0.74 1.99 -15.89
N SER A 223 -1.15 2.44 -17.07
CA SER A 223 -2.38 3.20 -17.29
C SER A 223 -3.60 2.36 -17.65
N VAL A 224 -3.56 1.06 -17.30
CA VAL A 224 -4.63 0.10 -17.59
C VAL A 224 -4.90 -0.76 -16.37
N GLY A 225 -6.17 -1.00 -16.07
CA GLY A 225 -6.64 -1.89 -14.98
C GLY A 225 -6.40 -3.38 -15.22
N VAL A 226 -5.27 -3.74 -15.86
CA VAL A 226 -4.90 -5.10 -16.23
C VAL A 226 -3.42 -5.35 -16.01
N ILE A 227 -3.09 -6.29 -15.13
CA ILE A 227 -1.73 -6.80 -14.92
C ILE A 227 -1.60 -8.14 -15.64
N ARG A 228 -0.75 -8.20 -16.68
CA ARG A 228 -0.44 -9.46 -17.38
C ARG A 228 0.94 -9.94 -16.97
N VAL A 229 0.99 -11.17 -16.48
CA VAL A 229 2.17 -11.81 -15.92
C VAL A 229 2.62 -12.91 -16.85
N ASN A 230 3.92 -12.97 -17.10
CA ASN A 230 4.56 -14.06 -17.81
C ASN A 230 5.86 -14.45 -17.09
N VAL A 231 6.07 -15.75 -16.94
CA VAL A 231 7.24 -16.33 -16.28
C VAL A 231 7.82 -17.46 -17.10
N SER A 232 9.12 -17.69 -16.97
CA SER A 232 9.74 -18.95 -17.34
C SER A 232 10.21 -19.65 -16.08
N TYR A 233 10.13 -20.97 -16.07
CA TYR A 233 10.65 -21.77 -14.98
C TYR A 233 11.22 -23.08 -15.50
N THR A 234 12.30 -23.52 -14.85
CA THR A 234 13.01 -24.76 -15.12
C THR A 234 12.75 -25.71 -13.98
N GLU A 235 11.97 -26.76 -14.27
CA GLU A 235 11.61 -27.82 -13.34
C GLU A 235 11.29 -29.08 -14.17
N THR A 236 11.95 -30.20 -13.88
CA THR A 236 11.78 -31.48 -14.60
C THR A 236 10.63 -32.31 -14.03
N ASN A 237 10.37 -32.21 -12.74
CA ASN A 237 9.36 -32.97 -11.99
C ASN A 237 8.22 -32.06 -11.53
N PHE A 238 7.76 -31.17 -12.41
CA PHE A 238 6.76 -30.15 -12.11
C PHE A 238 5.47 -30.72 -11.54
N ASP A 239 4.98 -30.15 -10.44
CA ASP A 239 3.67 -30.45 -9.88
C ASP A 239 2.67 -29.30 -10.13
N ASN A 240 3.01 -28.08 -9.68
CA ASN A 240 2.11 -26.94 -9.84
C ASN A 240 2.81 -25.57 -9.85
N VAL A 241 2.10 -24.58 -10.38
CA VAL A 241 2.46 -23.15 -10.30
C VAL A 241 1.30 -22.36 -9.73
N THR A 242 1.59 -21.42 -8.82
CA THR A 242 0.61 -20.51 -8.21
C THR A 242 1.03 -19.08 -8.46
N PHE A 243 0.13 -18.28 -9.05
CA PHE A 243 0.30 -16.84 -9.22
C PHE A 243 -0.48 -16.12 -8.13
N ASN A 244 0.20 -15.32 -7.32
CA ASN A 244 -0.44 -14.52 -6.28
C ASN A 244 -0.41 -13.04 -6.67
N LEU A 245 -1.56 -12.38 -6.50
CA LEU A 245 -1.72 -10.93 -6.56
C LEU A 245 -2.14 -10.45 -5.18
N LEU A 246 -1.41 -9.48 -4.65
CA LEU A 246 -1.64 -8.86 -3.36
C LEU A 246 -1.93 -7.37 -3.57
N ASN A 247 -2.77 -6.80 -2.72
CA ASN A 247 -3.03 -5.35 -2.69
C ASN A 247 -1.98 -4.60 -1.84
N SER A 248 -2.17 -3.29 -1.69
CA SER A 248 -1.29 -2.39 -0.91
C SER A 248 -1.13 -2.82 0.55
N SER A 249 -2.15 -3.43 1.16
CA SER A 249 -2.14 -3.97 2.53
C SER A 249 -1.52 -5.37 2.63
N ASN A 250 -0.90 -5.88 1.57
CA ASN A 250 -0.39 -7.26 1.46
C ASN A 250 -1.47 -8.35 1.64
N ALA A 251 -2.75 -8.02 1.46
CA ALA A 251 -3.79 -9.04 1.42
C ALA A 251 -3.75 -9.74 0.06
N ASN A 252 -3.75 -11.07 0.05
CA ASN A 252 -3.86 -11.83 -1.19
C ASN A 252 -5.29 -11.69 -1.75
N ILE A 253 -5.42 -11.00 -2.87
CA ILE A 253 -6.69 -10.76 -3.56
C ILE A 253 -6.92 -11.76 -4.69
N ASN A 254 -5.88 -12.49 -5.13
CA ASN A 254 -6.00 -13.57 -6.10
C ASN A 254 -4.82 -14.55 -5.97
N GLY A 255 -5.12 -15.83 -5.70
CA GLY A 255 -4.12 -16.92 -5.67
C GLY A 255 -4.49 -18.04 -6.64
N THR A 256 -4.20 -17.85 -7.92
CA THR A 256 -4.57 -18.83 -8.95
C THR A 256 -3.53 -19.94 -9.07
N LYS A 257 -3.95 -21.19 -8.84
CA LYS A 257 -3.11 -22.39 -8.91
C LYS A 257 -3.39 -23.22 -10.17
N PHE A 258 -2.34 -23.60 -10.89
CA PHE A 258 -2.39 -24.51 -12.03
C PHE A 258 -1.63 -25.80 -11.69
N ASN A 259 -2.35 -26.93 -11.63
CA ASN A 259 -1.77 -28.26 -11.37
C ASN A 259 -1.48 -28.98 -12.68
N GLY A 260 -0.32 -29.65 -12.79
CA GLY A 260 0.04 -30.50 -13.93
C GLY A 260 0.11 -29.81 -15.29
N SER A 261 -0.05 -28.48 -15.32
CA SER A 261 -0.05 -27.66 -16.52
C SER A 261 1.20 -26.78 -16.53
N THR A 262 1.92 -26.76 -17.65
CA THR A 262 3.08 -25.88 -17.85
C THR A 262 2.66 -24.44 -18.13
N ASN A 263 1.58 -23.96 -17.52
CA ASN A 263 1.11 -22.58 -17.70
C ASN A 263 2.19 -21.62 -17.22
N ARG A 264 2.45 -20.62 -18.05
CA ARG A 264 3.53 -19.65 -17.86
C ARG A 264 3.02 -18.22 -17.75
N ALA A 265 1.72 -18.00 -17.93
CA ALA A 265 1.15 -16.67 -17.93
C ALA A 265 -0.24 -16.63 -17.29
N ILE A 266 -0.59 -15.47 -16.74
CA ILE A 266 -1.92 -15.13 -16.22
C ILE A 266 -2.19 -13.64 -16.43
N ASN A 267 -3.46 -13.28 -16.64
CA ASN A 267 -3.91 -11.90 -16.70
C ASN A 267 -4.86 -11.63 -15.53
N PHE A 268 -4.55 -10.63 -14.73
CA PHE A 268 -5.46 -10.06 -13.74
C PHE A 268 -6.10 -8.81 -14.36
N SER A 269 -7.43 -8.75 -14.40
CA SER A 269 -8.19 -7.67 -15.04
C SER A 269 -9.29 -7.14 -14.13
N GLY A 270 -9.78 -5.93 -14.41
CA GLY A 270 -10.80 -5.29 -13.57
C GLY A 270 -10.22 -4.82 -12.24
N LEU A 271 -8.97 -4.37 -12.28
CA LEU A 271 -8.27 -3.83 -11.13
C LEU A 271 -8.47 -2.32 -11.08
N ASP A 272 -8.84 -1.83 -9.91
CA ASP A 272 -8.91 -0.39 -9.63
C ASP A 272 -7.52 0.20 -9.45
N ASP A 273 -7.45 1.52 -9.48
CA ASP A 273 -6.23 2.27 -9.23
C ASP A 273 -5.64 1.96 -7.86
N GLY A 274 -4.32 1.85 -7.79
CA GLY A 274 -3.61 1.53 -6.57
C GLY A 274 -2.34 0.70 -6.78
N VAL A 275 -1.79 0.25 -5.65
CA VAL A 275 -0.53 -0.50 -5.61
C VAL A 275 -0.83 -1.99 -5.47
N TYR A 276 -0.26 -2.77 -6.38
CA TYR A 276 -0.35 -4.23 -6.40
C TYR A 276 1.04 -4.85 -6.28
N ARG A 277 1.08 -6.02 -5.66
CA ARG A 277 2.29 -6.82 -5.49
C ARG A 277 2.03 -8.22 -6.05
N LEU A 278 3.00 -8.78 -6.73
CA LEU A 278 2.89 -10.04 -7.46
C LEU A 278 4.06 -10.94 -7.10
N ASN A 279 3.79 -12.21 -6.83
CA ASN A 279 4.80 -13.25 -6.82
C ASN A 279 4.26 -14.55 -7.43
N VAL A 280 5.17 -15.43 -7.85
CA VAL A 280 4.84 -16.72 -8.44
C VAL A 280 5.57 -17.82 -7.69
N THR A 281 4.85 -18.85 -7.28
CA THR A 281 5.39 -20.02 -6.59
C THR A 281 5.30 -21.24 -7.50
N VAL A 282 6.41 -21.96 -7.69
CA VAL A 282 6.43 -23.25 -8.39
C VAL A 282 6.79 -24.33 -7.39
N VAL A 283 6.12 -25.48 -7.50
CA VAL A 283 6.31 -26.66 -6.65
C VAL A 283 6.50 -27.88 -7.55
N ASP A 284 7.43 -28.75 -7.19
CA ASP A 284 7.67 -30.04 -7.84
C ASP A 284 6.97 -31.20 -7.12
N THR A 285 7.08 -32.41 -7.67
CA THR A 285 6.45 -33.62 -7.09
C THR A 285 7.16 -34.16 -5.84
N ALA A 286 8.37 -33.68 -5.52
CA ALA A 286 9.08 -33.96 -4.26
C ALA A 286 8.75 -32.93 -3.16
N ASN A 287 7.85 -31.98 -3.47
CA ASN A 287 7.50 -30.81 -2.68
C ASN A 287 8.64 -29.80 -2.47
N ASN A 288 9.69 -29.82 -3.30
CA ASN A 288 10.56 -28.65 -3.38
C ASN A 288 9.76 -27.51 -4.01
N SER A 289 9.88 -26.33 -3.40
CA SER A 289 9.17 -25.16 -3.86
C SER A 289 10.11 -23.97 -3.96
N ASN A 290 9.84 -23.07 -4.89
CA ASN A 290 10.49 -21.78 -4.94
C ASN A 290 9.44 -20.70 -5.20
N THR A 291 9.65 -19.52 -4.64
CA THR A 291 8.81 -18.35 -4.88
C THR A 291 9.67 -17.26 -5.47
N SER A 292 9.22 -16.68 -6.57
CA SER A 292 9.92 -15.57 -7.23
C SER A 292 10.04 -14.38 -6.29
N ASP A 293 10.97 -13.47 -6.62
CA ASP A 293 10.94 -12.12 -6.05
C ASP A 293 9.58 -11.48 -6.27
N GLN A 294 9.19 -10.63 -5.33
CA GLN A 294 7.97 -9.87 -5.45
C GLN A 294 8.16 -8.71 -6.44
N ARG A 295 7.16 -8.47 -7.29
CA ARG A 295 7.09 -7.32 -8.21
C ARG A 295 6.02 -6.36 -7.75
N THR A 296 6.35 -5.07 -7.67
CA THR A 296 5.39 -4.00 -7.39
C THR A 296 4.94 -3.34 -8.69
N ILE A 297 3.63 -3.22 -8.86
CA ILE A 297 2.98 -2.57 -9.99
C ILE A 297 2.01 -1.52 -9.44
N ARG A 298 2.01 -0.33 -10.01
CA ARG A 298 1.02 0.71 -9.68
C ARG A 298 0.09 0.88 -10.87
N ILE A 299 -1.20 0.81 -10.63
CA ILE A 299 -2.24 1.09 -11.61
C ILE A 299 -2.74 2.50 -11.33
N ASP A 300 -2.79 3.31 -12.36
CA ASP A 300 -3.42 4.63 -12.32
C ASP A 300 -4.07 4.83 -13.69
N THR A 301 -5.39 4.80 -13.72
CA THR A 301 -6.23 4.93 -14.93
C THR A 301 -6.97 6.26 -14.96
N THR A 302 -6.80 7.08 -13.93
CA THR A 302 -7.51 8.35 -13.78
C THR A 302 -6.73 9.49 -14.40
N ASN A 303 -7.44 10.43 -15.03
CA ASN A 303 -6.84 11.70 -15.39
C ASN A 303 -6.81 12.62 -14.15
N PRO A 304 -5.80 13.50 -14.04
CA PRO A 304 -5.79 14.51 -12.99
C PRO A 304 -7.05 15.38 -13.06
N LEU A 305 -7.47 15.93 -11.91
CA LEU A 305 -8.53 16.95 -11.88
C LEU A 305 -7.91 18.32 -11.64
N VAL A 306 -8.32 19.31 -12.44
CA VAL A 306 -7.90 20.70 -12.27
C VAL A 306 -9.04 21.66 -12.59
N ASN A 307 -9.28 22.63 -11.71
CA ASN A 307 -10.33 23.64 -11.88
C ASN A 307 -9.87 25.02 -11.40
N HIS A 308 -10.47 26.08 -11.94
CA HIS A 308 -10.39 27.40 -11.31
C HIS A 308 -11.19 27.38 -9.99
N THR A 309 -10.71 28.11 -8.99
CA THR A 309 -11.39 28.23 -7.68
C THR A 309 -11.65 29.69 -7.30
N THR A 310 -12.33 29.91 -6.19
CA THR A 310 -12.66 31.23 -5.64
C THR A 310 -11.42 32.12 -5.53
N GLY A 311 -11.58 33.42 -5.80
CA GLY A 311 -10.49 34.38 -5.88
C GLY A 311 -9.67 34.33 -7.17
N SER A 312 -9.84 33.33 -8.04
CA SER A 312 -9.28 33.38 -9.39
C SER A 312 -9.96 34.46 -10.23
N VAL A 313 -9.23 35.05 -11.18
CA VAL A 313 -9.82 35.94 -12.19
C VAL A 313 -11.03 35.27 -12.87
N ILE A 314 -12.13 36.01 -12.93
CA ILE A 314 -13.39 35.55 -13.50
C ILE A 314 -13.29 35.64 -15.04
N ASN A 315 -14.12 34.85 -15.73
CA ASN A 315 -14.10 34.85 -17.19
C ASN A 315 -14.71 36.15 -17.72
N ASN A 316 -14.10 36.74 -18.74
CA ASN A 316 -14.49 37.99 -19.39
C ASN A 316 -14.43 39.23 -18.47
N THR A 317 -13.56 39.22 -17.46
CA THR A 317 -13.32 40.39 -16.62
C THR A 317 -12.44 41.41 -17.33
N ASN A 318 -12.76 42.68 -17.11
CA ASN A 318 -11.93 43.81 -17.53
C ASN A 318 -11.20 44.35 -16.30
N LEU A 319 -9.88 44.55 -16.42
CA LEU A 319 -9.02 44.96 -15.31
C LEU A 319 -8.35 46.30 -15.63
N THR A 320 -8.40 47.24 -14.69
CA THR A 320 -7.64 48.50 -14.68
C THR A 320 -6.21 48.34 -14.17
N VAL A 321 -5.84 47.12 -13.76
CA VAL A 321 -4.53 46.78 -13.19
C VAL A 321 -3.82 45.74 -14.05
N ALA A 322 -2.50 45.81 -14.08
CA ALA A 322 -1.65 44.91 -14.88
C ALA A 322 -1.55 43.48 -14.32
N SER A 323 -2.23 43.18 -13.22
CA SER A 323 -2.10 41.94 -12.44
C SER A 323 -3.25 40.99 -12.74
N ILE A 324 -2.94 39.80 -13.26
CA ILE A 324 -3.91 38.72 -13.49
C ILE A 324 -3.64 37.62 -12.46
N PHE A 325 -4.53 37.52 -11.47
CA PHE A 325 -4.46 36.51 -10.43
C PHE A 325 -5.23 35.25 -10.83
N VAL A 326 -4.60 34.08 -10.74
CA VAL A 326 -5.16 32.78 -11.11
C VAL A 326 -5.10 31.87 -9.89
N ASN A 327 -6.25 31.47 -9.39
CA ASN A 327 -6.38 30.50 -8.30
C ASN A 327 -6.97 29.19 -8.86
N TYR A 328 -6.48 28.05 -8.40
CA TYR A 328 -6.89 26.76 -8.93
C TYR A 328 -6.83 25.65 -7.88
N THR A 329 -7.54 24.56 -8.15
CA THR A 329 -7.46 23.31 -7.37
C THR A 329 -6.87 22.21 -8.23
N VAL A 330 -6.15 21.28 -7.59
CA VAL A 330 -5.63 20.07 -8.22
C VAL A 330 -5.97 18.87 -7.35
N THR A 331 -6.44 17.80 -7.98
CA THR A 331 -6.53 16.48 -7.35
C THR A 331 -5.74 15.50 -8.20
N GLU A 332 -4.54 15.16 -7.73
CA GLU A 332 -3.61 14.24 -8.37
C GLU A 332 -2.65 13.68 -7.31
N THR A 333 -2.43 12.37 -7.30
CA THR A 333 -1.56 11.68 -6.33
C THR A 333 -0.18 11.33 -6.90
N ASN A 334 -0.06 11.27 -8.22
CA ASN A 334 1.14 10.95 -9.00
C ASN A 334 1.54 12.13 -9.90
N LEU A 335 1.55 13.34 -9.35
CA LEU A 335 1.79 14.57 -10.10
C LEU A 335 3.14 14.55 -10.83
N ALA A 336 3.14 14.77 -12.15
CA ALA A 336 4.36 15.07 -12.88
C ALA A 336 4.59 16.57 -12.98
N ASN A 337 3.58 17.35 -13.40
CA ASN A 337 3.67 18.81 -13.41
C ASN A 337 2.30 19.50 -13.53
N ILE A 338 2.29 20.78 -13.19
CA ILE A 338 1.21 21.74 -13.43
C ILE A 338 1.78 22.82 -14.33
N THR A 339 1.22 23.03 -15.51
CA THR A 339 1.68 24.01 -16.50
C THR A 339 0.62 25.07 -16.72
N PHE A 340 0.99 26.33 -16.54
CA PHE A 340 0.17 27.49 -16.81
C PHE A 340 0.57 28.10 -18.13
N VAL A 341 -0.41 28.46 -18.95
CA VAL A 341 -0.17 29.19 -20.18
C VAL A 341 -1.01 30.46 -20.15
N VAL A 342 -0.36 31.60 -20.27
CA VAL A 342 -0.99 32.89 -20.53
C VAL A 342 -0.61 33.32 -21.93
N SER A 343 -1.59 33.61 -22.77
CA SER A 343 -1.41 34.05 -24.15
C SER A 343 -2.06 35.40 -24.36
N ASN A 344 -1.44 36.26 -25.17
CA ASN A 344 -1.99 37.55 -25.54
C ASN A 344 -2.72 37.42 -26.89
N ALA A 345 -4.04 37.35 -26.83
CA ALA A 345 -4.93 37.26 -27.99
C ALA A 345 -4.86 38.52 -28.87
N SER A 346 -4.61 39.71 -28.31
CA SER A 346 -4.42 40.95 -29.08
C SER A 346 -3.17 40.91 -29.97
N ASN A 347 -2.20 40.06 -29.64
CA ASN A 347 -0.98 39.82 -30.42
C ASN A 347 -1.02 38.48 -31.19
N GLY A 348 -2.21 38.03 -31.61
CA GLY A 348 -2.37 36.80 -32.39
C GLY A 348 -2.23 35.52 -31.58
N SER A 349 -2.66 35.55 -30.30
CA SER A 349 -2.58 34.43 -29.35
C SER A 349 -1.16 33.92 -29.09
N GLN A 350 -0.16 34.80 -29.19
CA GLN A 350 1.20 34.47 -28.80
C GLN A 350 1.27 34.16 -27.30
N ILE A 351 2.06 33.14 -26.93
CA ILE A 351 2.33 32.82 -25.54
C ILE A 351 3.07 34.00 -24.91
N PHE A 352 2.42 34.62 -23.92
CA PHE A 352 2.98 35.70 -23.13
C PHE A 352 3.84 35.14 -21.99
N ASN A 353 3.34 34.11 -21.30
CA ASN A 353 4.06 33.43 -20.23
C ASN A 353 3.72 31.94 -20.20
N THR A 354 4.71 31.11 -19.87
CA THR A 354 4.50 29.71 -19.47
C THR A 354 5.24 29.47 -18.18
N SER A 355 4.53 28.96 -17.18
CA SER A 355 5.07 28.62 -15.87
C SER A 355 4.77 27.16 -15.58
N THR A 356 5.71 26.45 -14.96
CA THR A 356 5.55 25.03 -14.61
C THR A 356 5.90 24.80 -13.15
N LEU A 357 5.03 24.08 -12.45
CA LEU A 357 5.20 23.61 -11.08
C LEU A 357 5.30 22.09 -11.06
N PHE A 358 6.01 21.56 -10.06
CA PHE A 358 6.17 20.12 -9.84
C PHE A 358 5.60 19.66 -8.48
N THR A 359 4.95 20.57 -7.75
CA THR A 359 4.30 20.33 -6.45
C THR A 359 2.96 21.05 -6.40
N THR A 360 2.13 20.69 -5.42
CA THR A 360 0.82 21.32 -5.14
C THR A 360 0.89 22.34 -4.01
N ASP A 361 2.08 22.67 -3.49
CA ASP A 361 2.25 23.57 -2.33
C ASP A 361 1.80 25.00 -2.63
N ARG A 362 1.80 25.36 -3.92
CA ARG A 362 1.28 26.62 -4.41
C ARG A 362 0.05 26.33 -5.26
N LEU A 363 -1.08 26.94 -4.91
CA LEU A 363 -2.36 26.79 -5.62
C LEU A 363 -2.82 28.07 -6.33
N PHE A 364 -1.93 29.06 -6.44
CA PHE A 364 -2.19 30.29 -7.14
C PHE A 364 -0.98 30.77 -7.97
N MET A 365 -1.25 31.65 -8.93
CA MET A 365 -0.27 32.34 -9.75
C MET A 365 -0.71 33.78 -9.93
N ASN A 366 0.23 34.73 -9.89
CA ASN A 366 -0.01 36.10 -10.30
C ASN A 366 0.86 36.45 -11.51
N TYR A 367 0.25 36.98 -12.56
CA TYR A 367 0.92 37.40 -13.78
C TYR A 367 0.82 38.90 -13.95
N THR A 368 1.96 39.58 -14.03
CA THR A 368 2.01 40.99 -14.43
C THR A 368 2.17 41.10 -15.94
N VAL A 369 1.25 41.79 -16.60
CA VAL A 369 1.26 42.00 -18.05
C VAL A 369 1.83 43.38 -18.43
N ASN A 370 2.35 43.50 -19.66
CA ASN A 370 3.00 44.72 -20.14
C ASN A 370 2.06 45.52 -21.04
N GLY A 371 1.13 46.25 -20.42
CA GLY A 371 0.18 47.12 -21.11
C GLY A 371 -1.09 46.42 -21.58
N ASP A 372 -1.92 47.19 -22.26
CA ASP A 372 -3.28 46.80 -22.63
C ASP A 372 -3.30 45.58 -23.56
N GLY A 373 -4.32 44.74 -23.39
CA GLY A 373 -4.55 43.61 -24.27
C GLY A 373 -5.56 42.60 -23.75
N ASN A 374 -5.89 41.67 -24.63
CA ASN A 374 -6.78 40.55 -24.34
C ASN A 374 -5.92 39.33 -24.05
N TYR A 375 -6.05 38.76 -22.85
CA TYR A 375 -5.27 37.62 -22.39
C TYR A 375 -6.17 36.38 -22.26
N THR A 376 -5.67 35.23 -22.72
CA THR A 376 -6.28 33.92 -22.50
C THR A 376 -5.39 33.10 -21.59
N LEU A 377 -5.95 32.49 -20.55
CA LEU A 377 -5.23 31.67 -19.59
C LEU A 377 -5.86 30.30 -19.43
N ASN A 378 -5.02 29.29 -19.20
CA ASN A 378 -5.43 27.96 -18.75
C ASN A 378 -4.33 27.29 -17.92
N VAL A 379 -4.74 26.25 -17.18
CA VAL A 379 -3.86 25.44 -16.33
C VAL A 379 -4.00 23.98 -16.73
N THR A 380 -2.90 23.34 -17.11
CA THR A 380 -2.83 21.91 -17.45
C THR A 380 -2.14 21.15 -16.35
N VAL A 381 -2.74 20.07 -15.85
CA VAL A 381 -2.09 19.12 -14.94
C VAL A 381 -1.75 17.85 -15.70
N THR A 382 -0.55 17.34 -15.46
CA THR A 382 -0.05 16.09 -16.03
C THR A 382 0.45 15.19 -14.91
N ASP A 383 0.09 13.90 -14.94
CA ASP A 383 0.62 12.88 -14.04
C ASP A 383 1.90 12.22 -14.58
N THR A 384 2.51 11.32 -13.81
CA THR A 384 3.72 10.57 -14.23
C THR A 384 3.50 9.56 -15.35
N LEU A 385 2.24 9.24 -15.69
CA LEU A 385 1.85 8.36 -16.79
C LEU A 385 1.41 9.10 -18.05
N ASN A 386 1.54 10.43 -18.06
CA ASN A 386 1.08 11.36 -19.10
C ASN A 386 -0.45 11.42 -19.28
N HIS A 387 -1.24 11.03 -18.29
CA HIS A 387 -2.61 11.49 -18.20
C HIS A 387 -2.65 13.00 -17.95
N ARG A 388 -3.56 13.68 -18.63
CA ARG A 388 -3.62 15.14 -18.64
C ARG A 388 -5.04 15.62 -18.56
N ASN A 389 -5.20 16.72 -17.86
CA ASN A 389 -6.43 17.49 -17.85
C ASN A 389 -6.11 18.98 -17.79
N MET A 390 -7.03 19.81 -18.24
CA MET A 390 -6.82 21.25 -18.35
C MET A 390 -8.08 22.00 -17.91
N THR A 391 -7.89 23.15 -17.28
CA THR A 391 -9.01 24.04 -16.95
C THR A 391 -9.67 24.57 -18.22
N VAL A 392 -10.90 25.06 -18.08
CA VAL A 392 -11.53 25.91 -19.10
C VAL A 392 -10.70 27.18 -19.29
N ASN A 393 -10.59 27.66 -20.53
CA ASN A 393 -9.93 28.93 -20.82
C ASN A 393 -10.68 30.08 -20.12
N ARG A 394 -9.94 31.00 -19.48
CA ARG A 394 -10.46 32.31 -19.08
C ARG A 394 -9.95 33.38 -20.02
N PHE A 395 -10.82 34.30 -20.38
CA PHE A 395 -10.51 35.50 -21.17
C PHE A 395 -10.52 36.72 -20.25
N VAL A 396 -9.48 37.54 -20.32
CA VAL A 396 -9.31 38.72 -19.47
C VAL A 396 -8.88 39.88 -20.35
N THR A 397 -9.56 41.02 -20.23
CA THR A 397 -9.13 42.26 -20.88
C THR A 397 -8.38 43.09 -19.85
N VAL A 398 -7.15 43.46 -20.14
CA VAL A 398 -6.40 44.43 -19.32
C VAL A 398 -6.36 45.74 -20.09
N ASP A 399 -6.79 46.81 -19.44
CA ASP A 399 -6.81 48.16 -19.99
C ASP A 399 -6.33 49.13 -18.91
N LEU A 400 -5.10 49.64 -19.08
CA LEU A 400 -4.42 50.46 -18.06
C LEU A 400 -4.50 51.95 -18.38
N VAL A 401 -5.12 52.32 -19.50
CA VAL A 401 -5.06 53.66 -20.05
C VAL A 401 -6.44 54.28 -20.00
N ALA A 402 -6.57 55.38 -19.25
CA ALA A 402 -7.80 56.15 -19.25
C ALA A 402 -8.13 56.70 -20.65
N PRO A 403 -9.43 56.83 -21.00
CA PRO A 403 -9.84 57.39 -22.28
C PRO A 403 -9.26 58.78 -22.51
N VAL A 404 -9.10 59.15 -23.78
CA VAL A 404 -8.70 60.50 -24.17
C VAL A 404 -9.94 61.32 -24.53
N VAL A 405 -10.13 62.46 -23.85
CA VAL A 405 -11.27 63.36 -24.11
C VAL A 405 -10.84 64.69 -24.71
N THR A 406 -11.65 65.22 -25.64
CA THR A 406 -11.50 66.55 -26.21
C THR A 406 -12.85 67.26 -26.36
N PHE A 407 -12.87 68.56 -26.08
CA PHE A 407 -14.01 69.45 -26.34
C PHE A 407 -13.56 70.91 -26.42
N SER A 408 -14.43 71.83 -26.85
CA SER A 408 -14.12 73.26 -26.97
C SER A 408 -15.14 74.13 -26.24
N VAL A 409 -14.72 75.31 -25.79
CA VAL A 409 -15.60 76.35 -25.26
C VAL A 409 -15.19 77.66 -25.93
N SER A 410 -16.12 78.34 -26.60
CA SER A 410 -15.84 79.61 -27.28
C SER A 410 -17.08 80.50 -27.41
N PRO A 411 -16.96 81.83 -27.20
CA PRO A 411 -15.77 82.52 -26.71
C PRO A 411 -15.57 82.32 -25.20
N VAL A 412 -14.34 82.52 -24.72
CA VAL A 412 -13.98 82.33 -23.30
C VAL A 412 -14.30 83.54 -22.41
N ASN A 413 -14.66 84.68 -23.02
CA ASN A 413 -15.11 85.89 -22.34
C ASN A 413 -16.40 86.36 -23.02
N LEU A 414 -17.43 86.65 -22.22
CA LEU A 414 -18.78 86.98 -22.67
C LEU A 414 -19.35 88.10 -21.80
N ASN A 415 -20.22 88.92 -22.38
CA ASN A 415 -21.12 89.76 -21.58
C ASN A 415 -22.29 88.92 -21.04
N PRO A 416 -22.97 89.35 -19.96
CA PRO A 416 -24.17 88.68 -19.48
C PRO A 416 -25.21 88.49 -20.58
N VAL A 417 -25.87 87.32 -20.60
CA VAL A 417 -26.91 86.93 -21.57
C VAL A 417 -26.37 86.63 -22.99
N GLU A 418 -25.05 86.70 -23.23
CA GLU A 418 -24.44 86.22 -24.48
C GLU A 418 -24.30 84.69 -24.49
N ALA A 419 -24.52 84.09 -25.66
CA ALA A 419 -24.41 82.64 -25.83
C ALA A 419 -22.94 82.19 -25.93
N VAL A 420 -22.60 81.11 -25.23
CA VAL A 420 -21.34 80.37 -25.41
C VAL A 420 -21.58 79.12 -26.23
N THR A 421 -20.66 78.77 -27.13
CA THR A 421 -20.70 77.47 -27.82
C THR A 421 -19.87 76.45 -27.04
N ILE A 422 -20.53 75.39 -26.59
CA ILE A 422 -19.91 74.21 -25.99
C ILE A 422 -19.79 73.14 -27.08
N GLY A 423 -18.56 72.77 -27.43
CA GLY A 423 -18.29 71.70 -28.38
C GLY A 423 -18.63 70.33 -27.80
N SER A 424 -18.84 69.34 -28.66
CA SER A 424 -19.05 67.94 -28.25
C SER A 424 -17.87 67.41 -27.45
N CYS A 425 -18.16 66.70 -26.35
CA CYS A 425 -17.19 65.89 -25.63
C CYS A 425 -16.96 64.61 -26.42
N VAL A 426 -15.84 64.57 -27.14
CA VAL A 426 -15.41 63.40 -27.91
C VAL A 426 -14.44 62.62 -27.04
N ALA A 427 -14.83 61.39 -26.69
CA ALA A 427 -13.98 60.43 -26.03
C ALA A 427 -13.47 59.41 -27.05
N THR A 428 -12.23 58.99 -26.91
CA THR A 428 -11.65 57.89 -27.68
C THR A 428 -10.81 57.02 -26.76
N ASP A 429 -10.97 55.71 -26.87
CA ASP A 429 -10.13 54.75 -26.19
C ASP A 429 -9.75 53.60 -27.14
N ARG A 430 -8.58 53.01 -26.90
CA ARG A 430 -8.03 51.96 -27.76
C ARG A 430 -8.69 50.60 -27.49
N MET A 431 -8.92 50.28 -26.24
CA MET A 431 -9.50 49.02 -25.81
C MET A 431 -11.03 49.09 -25.78
N ASP A 432 -11.60 50.28 -25.59
CA ASP A 432 -13.03 50.62 -25.69
C ASP A 432 -13.35 51.54 -26.89
N PRO A 433 -13.57 50.97 -28.09
CA PRO A 433 -13.99 51.74 -29.27
C PRO A 433 -15.34 52.45 -29.12
N ASN A 434 -16.16 52.10 -28.13
CA ASN A 434 -17.51 52.64 -27.93
C ASN A 434 -17.58 53.67 -26.79
N VAL A 435 -16.44 54.02 -26.20
CA VAL A 435 -16.34 54.94 -25.07
C VAL A 435 -17.06 56.27 -25.33
N GLN A 436 -17.77 56.78 -24.31
CA GLN A 436 -18.61 57.98 -24.43
C GLN A 436 -18.13 59.09 -23.50
N GLY A 437 -18.21 60.33 -23.99
CA GLY A 437 -17.95 61.53 -23.22
C GLY A 437 -19.23 62.18 -22.70
N ILE A 438 -19.25 62.55 -21.42
CA ILE A 438 -20.38 63.22 -20.75
C ILE A 438 -20.00 64.67 -20.46
N LEU A 439 -20.84 65.60 -20.90
CA LEU A 439 -20.69 67.03 -20.62
C LEU A 439 -21.50 67.45 -19.40
N SER A 440 -20.87 68.23 -18.53
CA SER A 440 -21.52 68.91 -17.41
C SER A 440 -20.98 70.32 -17.23
N ILE A 441 -21.75 71.21 -16.59
CA ILE A 441 -21.40 72.60 -16.36
C ILE A 441 -21.72 73.00 -14.92
N LYS A 442 -20.77 73.69 -14.29
CA LYS A 442 -20.92 74.39 -13.01
C LYS A 442 -21.00 75.88 -13.29
N LYS A 443 -22.14 76.50 -12.95
CA LYS A 443 -22.35 77.94 -13.13
C LYS A 443 -21.59 78.74 -12.09
N ALA A 444 -21.37 80.02 -12.38
CA ALA A 444 -20.79 80.95 -11.41
C ALA A 444 -21.61 80.96 -10.10
N GLY A 445 -20.94 80.74 -8.96
CA GLY A 445 -21.56 80.72 -7.63
C GLY A 445 -22.28 79.42 -7.24
N GLN A 446 -22.30 78.39 -8.10
CA GLN A 446 -22.82 77.07 -7.76
C GLN A 446 -21.73 76.12 -7.26
N SER A 447 -22.07 75.23 -6.33
CA SER A 447 -21.15 74.22 -5.78
C SER A 447 -21.03 72.96 -6.65
N GLY A 448 -22.06 72.62 -7.44
CA GLY A 448 -22.14 71.38 -8.21
C GLY A 448 -22.19 71.54 -9.72
N TYR A 449 -21.98 70.43 -10.44
CA TYR A 449 -22.10 70.34 -11.90
C TYR A 449 -23.52 69.87 -12.28
N THR A 450 -24.03 70.36 -13.40
CA THR A 450 -25.29 69.92 -14.01
C THR A 450 -25.03 69.45 -15.44
N SER A 451 -25.75 68.44 -15.92
CA SER A 451 -25.56 67.95 -17.30
C SER A 451 -25.85 69.04 -18.32
N VAL A 452 -25.01 69.12 -19.36
CA VAL A 452 -25.19 70.06 -20.47
C VAL A 452 -24.99 69.34 -21.80
N SER A 453 -25.69 69.76 -22.84
CA SER A 453 -25.50 69.24 -24.19
C SER A 453 -24.53 70.11 -24.99
N ALA A 454 -23.87 69.52 -25.97
CA ALA A 454 -23.12 70.27 -26.96
C ALA A 454 -24.04 71.22 -27.74
N GLY A 455 -23.55 72.41 -28.06
CA GLY A 455 -24.29 73.44 -28.78
C GLY A 455 -24.24 74.80 -28.10
N SER A 456 -25.23 75.64 -28.40
CA SER A 456 -25.35 76.99 -27.84
C SER A 456 -25.90 76.93 -26.41
N TYR A 457 -25.17 77.49 -25.46
CA TYR A 457 -25.56 77.62 -24.06
C TYR A 457 -25.77 79.10 -23.72
N THR A 458 -26.97 79.44 -23.24
CA THR A 458 -27.42 80.83 -23.07
C THR A 458 -27.67 81.22 -21.61
N ASP A 459 -27.54 80.29 -20.67
CA ASP A 459 -27.79 80.56 -19.24
C ASP A 459 -26.55 81.18 -18.56
N THR A 460 -26.18 82.37 -19.05
CA THR A 460 -24.98 83.16 -18.71
C THR A 460 -25.36 84.43 -17.95
N ASN A 461 -26.42 84.36 -17.12
CA ASN A 461 -26.97 85.54 -16.43
C ASN A 461 -26.18 85.94 -15.18
N ALA A 462 -25.44 85.00 -14.58
CA ALA A 462 -24.62 85.26 -13.41
C ALA A 462 -23.22 85.67 -13.83
N GLU A 463 -22.70 86.77 -13.30
CA GLU A 463 -21.30 87.14 -13.50
C GLU A 463 -20.36 86.17 -12.77
N GLY A 464 -19.23 85.86 -13.38
CA GLY A 464 -18.21 84.99 -12.82
C GLY A 464 -17.77 83.86 -13.75
N VAL A 465 -17.02 82.92 -13.17
CA VAL A 465 -16.40 81.82 -13.92
C VAL A 465 -17.35 80.63 -13.98
N TYR A 466 -17.67 80.22 -15.20
CA TYR A 466 -18.36 78.97 -15.49
C TYR A 466 -17.32 77.89 -15.79
N THR A 467 -17.52 76.68 -15.26
CA THR A 467 -16.64 75.53 -15.52
C THR A 467 -17.42 74.47 -16.28
N VAL A 468 -17.03 74.18 -17.51
CA VAL A 468 -17.54 73.07 -18.31
C VAL A 468 -16.58 71.89 -18.12
N ARG A 469 -17.14 70.72 -17.85
CA ARG A 469 -16.44 69.47 -17.58
C ARG A 469 -16.87 68.41 -18.60
N CYS A 470 -15.90 67.72 -19.17
CA CYS A 470 -16.07 66.56 -20.03
C CYS A 470 -15.45 65.37 -19.30
N THR A 471 -16.28 64.42 -18.87
CA THR A 471 -15.85 63.18 -18.20
C THR A 471 -16.05 61.99 -19.12
N SER A 472 -15.23 60.97 -18.99
CA SER A 472 -15.42 59.73 -19.73
C SER A 472 -14.84 58.57 -18.93
N ASP A 473 -15.54 57.45 -18.94
CA ASP A 473 -15.18 56.20 -18.29
C ASP A 473 -15.15 55.12 -19.38
N ASP A 474 -14.08 54.34 -19.46
CA ASP A 474 -14.05 53.14 -20.30
C ASP A 474 -14.75 51.95 -19.62
N PHE A 475 -14.93 50.84 -20.34
CA PHE A 475 -15.56 49.64 -19.77
C PHE A 475 -14.73 48.91 -18.71
N ALA A 476 -13.43 49.19 -18.61
CA ALA A 476 -12.57 48.63 -17.56
C ALA A 476 -12.74 49.42 -16.26
N GLY A 477 -13.19 50.68 -16.35
CA GLY A 477 -13.41 51.59 -15.24
C GLY A 477 -12.32 52.65 -15.10
N ASN A 478 -11.45 52.85 -16.09
CA ASN A 478 -10.54 53.99 -16.06
C ASN A 478 -11.31 55.26 -16.47
N SER A 479 -11.09 56.32 -15.69
CA SER A 479 -11.81 57.58 -15.84
C SER A 479 -10.89 58.73 -16.21
N VAL A 480 -11.36 59.63 -17.07
CA VAL A 480 -10.72 60.91 -17.36
C VAL A 480 -11.69 62.06 -17.13
N THR A 481 -11.16 63.19 -16.69
CA THR A 481 -11.92 64.45 -16.59
C THR A 481 -11.12 65.60 -17.16
N LEU A 482 -11.71 66.33 -18.10
CA LEU A 482 -11.15 67.57 -18.65
C LEU A 482 -12.10 68.73 -18.37
N GLU A 483 -11.56 69.83 -17.82
CA GLU A 483 -12.32 71.05 -17.57
C GLU A 483 -11.84 72.22 -18.42
N LYS A 484 -12.78 73.05 -18.85
CA LYS A 484 -12.53 74.34 -19.50
C LYS A 484 -13.45 75.38 -18.90
N THR A 485 -12.96 76.62 -18.81
CA THR A 485 -13.72 77.72 -18.22
C THR A 485 -14.02 78.79 -19.25
N PHE A 486 -15.10 79.52 -19.00
CA PHE A 486 -15.37 80.81 -19.62
C PHE A 486 -15.86 81.79 -18.54
N THR A 487 -15.63 83.08 -18.76
CA THR A 487 -15.98 84.13 -17.82
C THR A 487 -17.06 85.00 -18.40
N VAL A 488 -18.11 85.23 -17.62
CA VAL A 488 -19.13 86.23 -17.91
C VAL A 488 -18.81 87.47 -17.08
N ALA A 489 -18.49 88.58 -17.74
CA ALA A 489 -18.18 89.84 -17.09
C ALA A 489 -19.04 90.95 -17.70
N GLY A 490 -19.69 91.76 -16.86
CA GLY A 490 -20.47 92.91 -17.30
C GLY A 490 -19.63 93.87 -18.15
N GLY A 491 -20.13 94.19 -19.34
CA GLY A 491 -19.45 95.07 -20.29
C GLY A 491 -19.10 96.44 -19.70
N GLY A 492 -17.82 96.64 -19.40
CA GLY A 492 -17.15 97.92 -19.29
C GLY A 492 -16.10 98.07 -20.39
N VAL A 493 -16.47 98.75 -21.48
CA VAL A 493 -15.62 99.28 -22.57
C VAL A 493 -15.94 100.79 -22.62
N SER A 494 -15.10 101.82 -22.74
CA SER A 494 -13.64 102.08 -22.89
C SER A 494 -13.41 103.57 -22.56
N GLY A 495 -12.22 104.08 -22.23
CA GLY A 495 -10.88 103.44 -22.29
C GLY A 495 -9.76 104.24 -21.62
N GLY A 496 -8.50 103.85 -21.93
CA GLY A 496 -7.30 104.63 -21.62
C GLY A 496 -6.11 103.84 -21.05
N SER A 497 -5.23 103.38 -21.95
CA SER A 497 -3.76 103.24 -21.92
C SER A 497 -2.90 102.97 -20.65
N SER A 498 -1.92 102.09 -20.88
CA SER A 498 -0.49 102.09 -20.45
C SER A 498 -0.06 101.38 -19.15
N GLY A 499 1.03 100.60 -19.29
CA GLY A 499 1.91 100.19 -18.19
C GLY A 499 2.40 98.74 -18.30
N GLY A 500 3.61 98.54 -18.85
CA GLY A 500 4.23 97.22 -18.98
C GLY A 500 4.93 96.70 -17.71
N GLY A 501 5.33 95.43 -17.76
CA GLY A 501 6.22 94.79 -16.78
C GLY A 501 6.18 93.27 -16.91
N GLY A 502 7.27 92.68 -17.39
CA GLY A 502 7.40 91.23 -17.58
C GLY A 502 7.60 90.44 -16.28
N GLY A 503 7.39 89.13 -16.39
CA GLY A 503 7.71 88.16 -15.33
C GLY A 503 7.33 86.75 -15.75
N SER A 504 8.34 85.95 -16.09
CA SER A 504 8.26 84.49 -16.28
C SER A 504 8.05 83.77 -14.95
N SER A 505 7.16 82.79 -14.89
CA SER A 505 7.34 81.59 -14.03
C SER A 505 6.25 80.54 -14.27
N SER A 506 6.70 79.38 -14.76
CA SER A 506 6.34 78.00 -14.37
C SER A 506 4.94 77.65 -13.85
N ALA A 507 4.39 76.60 -14.47
CA ALA A 507 3.18 75.85 -14.12
C ALA A 507 3.06 75.42 -12.65
N PRO A 508 1.82 75.17 -12.19
CA PRO A 508 1.55 74.12 -11.22
C PRO A 508 0.58 73.06 -11.78
N GLY A 509 0.84 71.79 -11.43
CA GLY A 509 -0.05 70.65 -11.68
C GLY A 509 -1.36 70.72 -10.89
N PRO A 510 -2.27 69.75 -11.10
CA PRO A 510 -3.57 69.75 -10.45
C PRO A 510 -3.44 69.56 -8.93
N ILE A 511 -4.09 70.45 -8.18
CA ILE A 511 -4.22 70.40 -6.72
C ILE A 511 -5.58 69.81 -6.39
N VAL A 512 -5.60 68.65 -5.74
CA VAL A 512 -6.78 68.09 -5.04
C VAL A 512 -6.94 68.87 -3.74
N LYS A 513 -8.12 69.45 -3.48
CA LYS A 513 -8.44 70.07 -2.18
C LYS A 513 -9.56 69.30 -1.51
N LYS A 514 -9.24 68.73 -0.34
CA LYS A 514 -10.15 68.10 0.62
C LYS A 514 -10.77 69.15 1.54
N SER A 515 -12.05 69.00 1.87
CA SER A 515 -12.83 69.90 2.74
C SER A 515 -12.98 69.25 4.12
N LEU A 516 -12.44 69.91 5.16
CA LEU A 516 -12.61 69.55 6.57
C LEU A 516 -13.86 70.22 7.18
N MET A 517 -14.56 69.51 8.06
CA MET A 517 -15.27 69.95 9.30
C MET A 517 -16.33 68.89 9.65
N ARG A 518 -16.72 68.56 10.90
CA ARG A 518 -16.26 68.75 12.29
C ARG A 518 -17.38 68.15 13.16
N GLY A 519 -17.06 67.48 14.26
CA GLY A 519 -17.96 67.34 15.41
C GLY A 519 -18.24 65.92 15.87
N ALA A 520 -17.43 65.44 16.82
CA ALA A 520 -17.73 64.25 17.61
C ALA A 520 -18.94 64.50 18.52
N ALA A 521 -19.93 63.61 18.43
CA ALA A 521 -20.93 63.39 19.45
C ALA A 521 -20.72 61.96 19.96
N GLU A 522 -20.39 61.84 21.24
CA GLU A 522 -20.21 60.58 21.96
C GLU A 522 -21.58 59.90 22.09
N LEU A 523 -21.78 58.82 21.34
CA LEU A 523 -22.91 57.91 21.46
C LEU A 523 -22.34 56.58 21.97
N GLU A 524 -22.92 56.05 23.05
CA GLU A 524 -22.65 54.67 23.45
C GLU A 524 -23.12 53.74 22.32
N GLU A 525 -22.18 53.11 21.62
CA GLU A 525 -22.47 52.22 20.51
C GLU A 525 -22.70 50.79 21.01
N THR A 526 -23.85 50.23 20.64
CA THR A 526 -24.10 48.80 20.73
C THR A 526 -23.25 48.09 19.67
N PRO A 527 -22.47 47.05 20.02
CA PRO A 527 -21.62 46.34 19.05
C PRO A 527 -22.46 45.74 17.91
N VAL A 528 -21.91 45.79 16.69
CA VAL A 528 -22.49 45.17 15.50
C VAL A 528 -22.19 43.67 15.56
N SER A 529 -23.19 42.88 15.95
CA SER A 529 -23.06 41.42 15.99
C SER A 529 -23.10 40.83 14.57
N ILE A 530 -22.11 40.00 14.23
CA ILE A 530 -21.96 39.28 12.96
C ILE A 530 -22.34 37.78 13.14
N GLU A 531 -23.09 37.44 14.19
CA GLU A 531 -23.25 36.04 14.64
C GLU A 531 -24.27 35.20 13.88
N SER A 532 -25.10 35.77 12.99
CA SER A 532 -26.06 34.96 12.24
C SER A 532 -25.45 34.41 10.94
N SER A 533 -25.72 33.14 10.62
CA SER A 533 -25.40 32.53 9.31
C SER A 533 -26.07 33.23 8.11
N GLU A 534 -26.93 34.21 8.37
CA GLU A 534 -27.57 35.08 7.38
C GLU A 534 -26.75 36.36 7.08
N ALA A 535 -25.79 36.72 7.95
CA ALA A 535 -24.88 37.86 7.75
C ALA A 535 -23.68 37.50 6.87
N TRP A 536 -23.24 36.25 6.94
CA TRP A 536 -22.20 35.70 6.06
C TRP A 536 -22.85 35.21 4.77
N ASP A 537 -22.27 35.56 3.63
CA ASP A 537 -22.67 34.97 2.36
C ASP A 537 -22.36 33.46 2.32
N ILE A 538 -22.85 32.79 1.28
CA ILE A 538 -22.65 31.34 1.08
C ILE A 538 -21.16 30.93 0.93
N GLU A 539 -20.25 31.90 0.78
CA GLU A 539 -18.80 31.70 0.68
C GLU A 539 -18.09 32.04 2.01
N GLY A 540 -18.81 32.42 3.06
CA GLY A 540 -18.24 32.74 4.36
C GLY A 540 -17.61 34.12 4.44
N SER A 541 -18.14 35.09 3.68
CA SER A 541 -17.69 36.49 3.67
C SER A 541 -18.83 37.45 4.05
N VAL A 542 -18.49 38.56 4.73
CA VAL A 542 -19.42 39.66 5.03
C VAL A 542 -18.76 40.99 4.69
N GLN A 543 -19.50 41.87 4.01
CA GLN A 543 -19.02 43.19 3.60
C GLN A 543 -19.80 44.29 4.33
N TYR A 544 -19.06 45.26 4.86
CA TYR A 544 -19.58 46.46 5.48
C TYR A 544 -19.15 47.67 4.67
N ALA A 545 -20.04 48.14 3.80
CA ALA A 545 -19.77 49.23 2.85
C ALA A 545 -19.68 50.64 3.49
N ALA A 546 -19.86 50.75 4.81
CA ALA A 546 -19.99 52.03 5.52
C ALA A 546 -19.47 51.98 6.98
N ALA A 547 -18.34 51.31 7.22
CA ALA A 547 -17.75 51.17 8.55
C ALA A 547 -17.19 52.49 9.07
N THR A 548 -17.50 52.84 10.32
CA THR A 548 -17.14 54.10 10.98
C THR A 548 -16.02 53.94 12.03
N PRO A 549 -15.19 54.98 12.28
CA PRO A 549 -14.24 54.95 13.40
C PRO A 549 -14.95 54.82 14.76
N GLY A 550 -14.58 53.81 15.54
CA GLY A 550 -15.16 53.46 16.83
C GLY A 550 -16.10 52.24 16.79
N GLU A 551 -16.51 51.82 15.59
CA GLU A 551 -17.46 50.72 15.41
C GLU A 551 -16.82 49.37 15.78
N VAL A 552 -17.54 48.57 16.57
CA VAL A 552 -17.11 47.26 17.07
C VAL A 552 -17.88 46.16 16.36
N TYR A 553 -17.15 45.24 15.73
CA TYR A 553 -17.66 44.07 15.04
C TYR A 553 -17.39 42.83 15.89
N SER A 554 -18.46 42.16 16.37
CA SER A 554 -18.34 40.99 17.25
C SER A 554 -18.82 39.71 16.58
N PHE A 555 -18.10 38.61 16.77
CA PHE A 555 -18.47 37.29 16.25
C PHE A 555 -17.90 36.16 17.09
N SER A 556 -18.61 35.02 17.13
CA SER A 556 -18.17 33.84 17.88
C SER A 556 -17.87 32.67 16.96
N PHE A 557 -16.78 31.94 17.19
CA PHE A 557 -16.46 30.74 16.43
C PHE A 557 -15.80 29.66 17.29
N VAL A 558 -15.79 28.42 16.79
CA VAL A 558 -15.12 27.28 17.45
C VAL A 558 -13.84 26.99 16.66
N PRO A 559 -12.64 27.24 17.22
CA PRO A 559 -11.40 26.90 16.52
C PRO A 559 -11.24 25.39 16.39
N LEU A 560 -10.62 24.97 15.29
CA LEU A 560 -10.42 23.57 14.87
C LEU A 560 -9.59 22.77 15.89
N ALA A 561 -8.81 23.46 16.72
CA ALA A 561 -7.97 22.91 17.78
C ALA A 561 -8.63 22.85 19.16
N SER A 562 -9.89 23.30 19.34
CA SER A 562 -10.54 23.24 20.64
C SER A 562 -11.00 21.81 20.98
N ASP A 563 -10.25 21.14 21.87
CA ASP A 563 -10.64 19.84 22.46
C ASP A 563 -11.99 19.89 23.23
N THR A 564 -12.56 21.09 23.41
CA THR A 564 -13.75 21.38 24.20
C THR A 564 -14.99 21.69 23.38
N GLY A 565 -14.87 22.05 22.09
CA GLY A 565 -16.01 22.38 21.21
C GLY A 565 -16.83 23.59 21.68
N VAL A 566 -16.22 24.50 22.44
CA VAL A 566 -16.86 25.71 22.98
C VAL A 566 -16.59 26.87 22.04
N ALA A 567 -17.60 27.69 21.76
CA ALA A 567 -17.44 28.91 20.96
C ALA A 567 -16.72 29.99 21.77
N GLU A 568 -15.78 30.67 21.13
CA GLU A 568 -15.03 31.80 21.66
C GLU A 568 -15.55 33.08 21.00
N ASP A 569 -15.70 34.15 21.79
CA ASP A 569 -16.21 35.44 21.33
C ASP A 569 -15.04 36.35 20.95
N HIS A 570 -15.10 36.94 19.76
CA HIS A 570 -14.08 37.86 19.26
C HIS A 570 -14.66 39.21 18.84
N SER A 571 -13.85 40.26 18.95
CA SER A 571 -14.21 41.61 18.50
C SER A 571 -13.09 42.30 17.72
N ILE A 572 -13.50 43.06 16.69
CA ILE A 572 -12.63 43.90 15.87
C ILE A 572 -13.18 45.32 15.90
N VAL A 573 -12.31 46.30 16.18
CA VAL A 573 -12.67 47.72 16.25
C VAL A 573 -12.02 48.47 15.11
N ILE A 574 -12.81 49.27 14.39
CA ILE A 574 -12.26 50.23 13.43
C ILE A 574 -11.70 51.41 14.22
N SER A 575 -10.39 51.45 14.41
CA SER A 575 -9.74 52.48 15.23
C SER A 575 -9.64 53.82 14.51
N ASN A 576 -9.35 53.80 13.20
CA ASN A 576 -9.20 55.01 12.39
C ASN A 576 -9.49 54.74 10.91
N VAL A 577 -10.18 55.67 10.24
CA VAL A 577 -10.35 55.69 8.78
C VAL A 577 -9.68 56.97 8.27
N ASP A 578 -8.54 56.82 7.61
CA ASP A 578 -7.79 57.93 7.00
C ASP A 578 -8.04 57.96 5.49
N GLU A 579 -9.02 58.76 5.10
CA GLU A 579 -9.39 58.96 3.70
C GLU A 579 -8.30 59.74 2.91
N GLU A 580 -7.37 60.49 3.55
CA GLU A 580 -6.26 61.13 2.80
C GLU A 580 -5.19 60.11 2.45
N ALA A 581 -4.88 59.21 3.38
CA ALA A 581 -3.92 58.13 3.17
C ALA A 581 -4.51 56.95 2.40
N GLY A 582 -5.84 56.85 2.30
CA GLY A 582 -6.52 55.69 1.72
C GLY A 582 -6.34 54.44 2.58
N THR A 583 -6.33 54.61 3.90
CA THR A 583 -6.05 53.52 4.85
C THR A 583 -7.09 53.40 5.95
N VAL A 584 -7.35 52.17 6.39
CA VAL A 584 -8.11 51.88 7.62
C VAL A 584 -7.19 51.20 8.63
N THR A 585 -7.32 51.55 9.90
CA THR A 585 -6.64 50.85 11.00
C THR A 585 -7.67 50.12 11.85
N LEU A 586 -7.48 48.81 12.00
CA LEU A 586 -8.32 47.94 12.82
C LEU A 586 -7.53 47.43 14.02
N ILE A 587 -8.21 47.28 15.15
CA ILE A 587 -7.70 46.63 16.36
C ILE A 587 -8.51 45.36 16.56
N ILE A 588 -7.86 44.21 16.56
CA ILE A 588 -8.50 42.96 17.03
C ILE A 588 -8.32 42.91 18.54
N GLU A 589 -9.41 42.84 19.29
CA GLU A 589 -9.36 42.98 20.75
C GLU A 589 -9.08 41.66 21.47
N SER A 590 -9.43 40.52 20.87
CA SER A 590 -9.23 39.18 21.46
C SER A 590 -7.75 38.81 21.58
N ASP A 591 -6.98 39.11 20.54
CA ASP A 591 -5.52 39.17 20.56
C ASP A 591 -5.10 40.57 20.09
N PRO A 592 -4.65 41.47 21.00
CA PRO A 592 -4.36 42.86 20.70
C PRO A 592 -3.34 43.06 19.58
N GLN A 593 -3.83 43.12 18.36
CA GLN A 593 -3.05 43.41 17.16
C GLN A 593 -3.67 44.58 16.42
N GLU A 594 -2.80 45.48 15.98
CA GLU A 594 -3.17 46.65 15.19
C GLU A 594 -2.76 46.38 13.74
N ILE A 595 -3.74 46.41 12.84
CA ILE A 595 -3.52 46.24 11.41
C ILE A 595 -3.93 47.50 10.67
N THR A 596 -3.05 48.02 9.83
CA THR A 596 -3.38 49.10 8.89
C THR A 596 -3.44 48.51 7.49
N LEU A 597 -4.56 48.73 6.79
CA LEU A 597 -4.80 48.28 5.42
C LEU A 597 -4.92 49.49 4.51
N SER A 598 -4.28 49.45 3.35
CA SER A 598 -4.49 50.39 2.24
C SER A 598 -5.64 49.93 1.35
N ILE A 599 -6.25 50.83 0.57
CA ILE A 599 -7.32 50.45 -0.39
C ILE A 599 -6.82 49.35 -1.34
N GLY A 600 -7.56 48.24 -1.42
CA GLY A 600 -7.24 47.05 -2.20
C GLY A 600 -6.30 46.05 -1.51
N GLU A 601 -5.86 46.33 -0.28
CA GLU A 601 -5.02 45.45 0.52
C GLU A 601 -5.87 44.47 1.33
N SER A 602 -5.40 43.23 1.41
CA SER A 602 -5.95 42.19 2.27
C SER A 602 -4.87 41.69 3.22
N LYS A 603 -5.23 41.41 4.47
CA LYS A 603 -4.31 40.85 5.46
C LYS A 603 -4.98 39.72 6.23
N GLU A 604 -4.23 38.64 6.38
CA GLU A 604 -4.62 37.50 7.22
C GLU A 604 -4.37 37.83 8.68
N VAL A 605 -5.30 37.41 9.52
CA VAL A 605 -5.39 37.76 10.93
C VAL A 605 -5.66 36.49 11.72
N ASP A 606 -4.83 36.26 12.72
CA ASP A 606 -4.97 35.22 13.75
C ASP A 606 -5.74 35.84 14.92
N LEU A 607 -6.87 35.26 15.32
CA LEU A 607 -7.78 35.84 16.29
C LEU A 607 -7.57 35.31 17.72
N ASP A 608 -6.86 34.20 17.88
CA ASP A 608 -6.69 33.48 19.16
C ASP A 608 -5.21 33.21 19.54
N SER A 609 -4.27 33.69 18.72
CA SER A 609 -2.82 33.53 18.84
C SER A 609 -2.33 32.08 18.74
N ASP A 610 -3.08 31.17 18.11
CA ASP A 610 -2.65 29.77 17.95
C ASP A 610 -1.58 29.59 16.84
N GLY A 611 -1.29 30.65 16.07
CA GLY A 611 -0.34 30.67 14.97
C GLY A 611 -0.94 30.28 13.61
N VAL A 612 -2.25 30.08 13.55
CA VAL A 612 -3.06 29.87 12.35
C VAL A 612 -3.91 31.11 12.12
N THR A 613 -4.03 31.53 10.87
CA THR A 613 -4.84 32.70 10.52
C THR A 613 -6.31 32.31 10.31
N ASP A 614 -7.23 32.98 11.00
CA ASP A 614 -8.66 32.66 10.98
C ASP A 614 -9.46 33.53 10.02
N LEU A 615 -8.99 34.75 9.75
CA LEU A 615 -9.75 35.75 9.01
C LEU A 615 -8.89 36.48 7.99
N LEU A 616 -9.44 36.71 6.81
CA LEU A 616 -8.90 37.63 5.81
C LEU A 616 -9.70 38.93 5.89
N VAL A 617 -9.03 40.03 6.21
CA VAL A 617 -9.63 41.37 6.23
C VAL A 617 -9.19 42.13 4.99
N THR A 618 -10.14 42.68 4.23
CA THR A 618 -9.88 43.44 3.01
C THR A 618 -10.49 44.83 3.08
N LEU A 619 -9.73 45.87 2.71
CA LEU A 619 -10.26 47.21 2.50
C LEU A 619 -10.60 47.40 1.02
N ASN A 620 -11.88 47.41 0.67
CA ASN A 620 -12.36 47.54 -0.71
C ASN A 620 -12.33 48.99 -1.21
N GLY A 621 -12.53 49.95 -0.31
CA GLY A 621 -12.58 51.37 -0.64
C GLY A 621 -12.84 52.25 0.58
N ILE A 622 -12.67 53.55 0.42
CA ILE A 622 -13.07 54.55 1.41
C ILE A 622 -13.86 55.63 0.68
N THR A 623 -15.08 55.92 1.15
CA THR A 623 -15.95 56.96 0.57
C THR A 623 -16.55 57.81 1.69
N ASP A 624 -16.42 59.13 1.60
CA ASP A 624 -16.96 60.10 2.58
C ASP A 624 -16.50 59.82 4.03
N GLY A 625 -15.25 59.36 4.21
CA GLY A 625 -14.69 59.01 5.52
C GLY A 625 -15.18 57.69 6.12
N LEU A 626 -15.92 56.88 5.36
CA LEU A 626 -16.41 55.55 5.73
C LEU A 626 -15.61 54.49 4.98
N ALA A 627 -15.22 53.42 5.68
CA ALA A 627 -14.48 52.33 5.07
C ALA A 627 -15.44 51.24 4.56
N ASP A 628 -15.17 50.72 3.36
CA ASP A 628 -15.77 49.50 2.84
C ASP A 628 -14.85 48.33 3.17
N VAL A 629 -15.21 47.54 4.19
CA VAL A 629 -14.38 46.45 4.71
C VAL A 629 -15.09 45.12 4.51
N THR A 630 -14.36 44.12 4.01
CA THR A 630 -14.81 42.73 3.94
C THR A 630 -14.05 41.88 4.93
N PHE A 631 -14.78 41.08 5.70
CA PHE A 631 -14.26 40.01 6.55
C PHE A 631 -14.59 38.68 5.87
N ALA A 632 -13.59 37.84 5.62
CA ALA A 632 -13.77 36.51 5.03
C ALA A 632 -13.10 35.43 5.89
N LYS A 633 -13.85 34.36 6.16
CA LYS A 633 -13.37 33.21 6.94
C LYS A 633 -12.23 32.47 6.23
N LEU A 634 -11.17 32.13 6.95
CA LEU A 634 -10.07 31.26 6.49
C LEU A 634 -10.12 29.92 7.26
N GLY A 635 -9.95 28.79 6.56
CA GLY A 635 -10.03 27.44 7.15
C GLY A 635 -11.47 26.92 7.37
N ASP A 636 -11.62 25.72 7.94
CA ASP A 636 -12.94 25.10 8.20
C ASP A 636 -13.58 25.67 9.49
N TRP A 637 -14.23 26.82 9.40
CA TRP A 637 -15.05 27.37 10.49
C TRP A 637 -16.26 26.47 10.79
N ILE A 638 -16.38 25.95 12.02
CA ILE A 638 -17.53 25.12 12.42
C ILE A 638 -18.65 26.02 12.94
N GLU A 639 -19.76 26.14 12.20
CA GLU A 639 -20.93 26.91 12.66
C GLU A 639 -21.65 26.23 13.84
N PRO A 640 -22.02 26.97 14.90
CA PRO A 640 -22.88 26.44 15.95
C PRO A 640 -24.31 26.30 15.43
N LYS A 641 -24.67 25.11 14.92
CA LYS A 641 -26.05 24.82 14.53
C LYS A 641 -27.00 24.86 15.71
N GLU A 642 -28.12 25.56 15.52
CA GLU A 642 -29.29 25.53 16.40
C GLU A 642 -29.68 24.11 16.82
N VAL A 643 -29.75 23.92 18.14
CA VAL A 643 -30.26 22.71 18.78
C VAL A 643 -31.78 22.76 18.76
N LEU A 644 -32.43 22.42 17.63
CA LEU A 644 -33.85 22.06 17.62
C LEU A 644 -34.17 20.87 16.70
N SER A 645 -34.38 19.74 17.37
CA SER A 645 -35.18 18.56 17.03
C SER A 645 -35.11 18.02 15.60
N SER A 646 -34.11 17.19 15.33
CA SER A 646 -34.33 16.02 14.47
C SER A 646 -34.55 14.79 15.36
N THR A 647 -35.78 14.34 15.43
CA THR A 647 -36.17 13.01 15.93
C THR A 647 -35.41 11.96 15.12
N VAL A 648 -34.25 11.54 15.61
CA VAL A 648 -33.59 10.31 15.16
C VAL A 648 -34.08 9.24 16.11
N GLU A 649 -34.80 8.25 15.57
CA GLU A 649 -35.03 6.97 16.24
C GLU A 649 -33.68 6.39 16.64
N GLY A 650 -33.32 6.58 17.91
CA GLY A 650 -32.15 5.98 18.51
C GLY A 650 -32.30 4.46 18.55
N ARG A 651 -31.62 3.76 17.64
CA ARG A 651 -31.02 2.47 17.98
C ARG A 651 -29.59 2.73 18.44
N THR A 652 -29.42 2.83 19.74
CA THR A 652 -28.14 2.60 20.40
C THR A 652 -27.73 1.15 20.13
N ILE A 653 -26.74 0.93 19.27
CA ILE A 653 -26.04 -0.35 19.22
C ILE A 653 -24.92 -0.28 20.27
N ASP A 654 -25.21 -0.85 21.43
CA ASP A 654 -24.25 -1.07 22.51
C ASP A 654 -23.06 -1.89 22.00
N THR A 655 -21.94 -1.21 21.74
CA THR A 655 -20.62 -1.81 21.51
C THR A 655 -20.14 -2.67 22.70
N TRP A 656 -20.79 -2.56 23.86
CA TRP A 656 -20.56 -3.42 25.03
C TRP A 656 -21.25 -4.79 24.95
N VAL A 657 -22.35 -4.92 24.19
CA VAL A 657 -23.11 -6.19 24.10
C VAL A 657 -22.41 -7.20 23.18
N TRP A 658 -21.71 -6.74 22.13
CA TRP A 658 -20.93 -7.63 21.25
C TRP A 658 -19.67 -8.18 21.92
N ILE A 659 -19.00 -7.37 22.75
CA ILE A 659 -17.83 -7.80 23.53
C ILE A 659 -18.26 -8.78 24.62
N ALA A 660 -19.36 -8.51 25.34
CA ALA A 660 -19.91 -9.45 26.32
C ALA A 660 -20.39 -10.77 25.67
N SER A 661 -21.03 -10.70 24.49
CA SER A 661 -21.49 -11.87 23.74
C SER A 661 -20.34 -12.73 23.21
N GLY A 662 -19.26 -12.10 22.73
CA GLY A 662 -18.03 -12.80 22.33
C GLY A 662 -17.36 -13.53 23.48
N VAL A 663 -17.29 -12.91 24.66
CA VAL A 663 -16.72 -13.52 25.87
C VAL A 663 -17.57 -14.69 26.38
N VAL A 664 -18.90 -14.60 26.33
CA VAL A 664 -19.81 -15.69 26.73
C VAL A 664 -19.74 -16.87 25.74
N VAL A 665 -19.65 -16.62 24.44
CA VAL A 665 -19.47 -17.67 23.42
C VAL A 665 -18.11 -18.35 23.58
N LEU A 666 -17.03 -17.60 23.84
CA LEU A 666 -15.71 -18.16 24.12
C LEU A 666 -15.71 -19.04 25.38
N LEU A 667 -16.38 -18.60 26.46
CA LEU A 667 -16.55 -19.37 27.69
C LEU A 667 -17.35 -20.65 27.48
N LEU A 668 -18.41 -20.62 26.65
CA LEU A 668 -19.20 -21.79 26.30
C LEU A 668 -18.41 -22.79 25.44
N VAL A 669 -17.57 -22.32 24.50
CA VAL A 669 -16.69 -23.17 23.70
C VAL A 669 -15.61 -23.82 24.57
N VAL A 670 -15.01 -23.08 25.51
CA VAL A 670 -14.04 -23.62 26.47
C VAL A 670 -14.71 -24.66 27.39
N LEU A 671 -15.91 -24.40 27.91
CA LEU A 671 -16.67 -25.37 28.70
C LEU A 671 -17.05 -26.63 27.90
N LEU A 672 -17.37 -26.48 26.61
CA LEU A 672 -17.66 -27.61 25.73
C LEU A 672 -16.40 -28.46 25.47
N LEU A 673 -15.25 -27.81 25.24
CA LEU A 673 -13.96 -28.49 25.06
C LEU A 673 -13.55 -29.23 26.34
N VAL A 674 -13.68 -28.63 27.52
CA VAL A 674 -13.41 -29.28 28.81
C VAL A 674 -14.30 -30.52 29.01
N LYS A 675 -15.58 -30.48 28.59
CA LYS A 675 -16.50 -31.63 28.63
C LYS A 675 -16.16 -32.73 27.61
N ILE A 676 -15.61 -32.38 26.46
CA ILE A 676 -15.16 -33.32 25.43
C ILE A 676 -13.87 -34.03 25.89
N PHE A 677 -12.96 -33.31 26.55
CA PHE A 677 -11.71 -33.89 27.07
C PHE A 677 -11.88 -34.69 28.37
N SER A 678 -12.90 -34.42 29.20
CA SER A 678 -13.14 -35.23 30.42
C SER A 678 -13.80 -36.59 30.16
N LYS A 679 -14.34 -36.85 28.96
CA LYS A 679 -14.95 -38.13 28.58
C LYS A 679 -13.95 -39.21 28.09
N LYS A 680 -12.65 -38.95 28.10
CA LYS A 680 -11.60 -39.91 27.69
C LYS A 680 -10.76 -40.48 28.83
N ALA A 681 -11.28 -40.50 30.06
CA ALA A 681 -10.66 -41.28 31.14
C ALA A 681 -11.25 -42.70 31.17
N VAL A 682 -10.57 -43.65 30.55
CA VAL A 682 -10.80 -45.09 30.71
C VAL A 682 -10.38 -45.49 32.14
N PRO A 683 -11.20 -46.21 32.93
CA PRO A 683 -10.77 -46.70 34.22
C PRO A 683 -9.79 -47.86 34.02
N VAL A 684 -8.54 -47.68 34.44
CA VAL A 684 -7.55 -48.75 34.52
C VAL A 684 -7.88 -49.61 35.75
N THR A 685 -8.44 -50.79 35.52
CA THR A 685 -8.58 -51.84 36.53
C THR A 685 -7.25 -52.59 36.65
N VAL A 686 -6.53 -52.38 37.76
CA VAL A 686 -5.35 -53.17 38.12
C VAL A 686 -5.80 -54.49 38.74
N PRO A 687 -5.35 -55.68 38.25
CA PRO A 687 -5.65 -56.94 38.91
C PRO A 687 -4.78 -57.09 40.17
N LYS A 688 -5.41 -57.31 41.33
CA LYS A 688 -4.72 -57.72 42.55
C LYS A 688 -4.14 -59.13 42.37
N GLY A 689 -2.81 -59.22 42.33
CA GLY A 689 -2.09 -60.47 42.49
C GLY A 689 -2.42 -61.14 43.83
N ARG A 690 -2.74 -62.43 43.75
CA ARG A 690 -2.86 -63.35 44.89
C ARG A 690 -1.50 -63.53 45.55
N ARG A 691 -1.46 -63.37 46.88
CA ARG A 691 -0.43 -63.96 47.72
C ARG A 691 -0.57 -65.49 47.70
N ARG A 692 0.48 -66.17 47.28
CA ARG A 692 1.07 -67.32 47.96
C ARG A 692 2.56 -67.35 47.67
#